data_AF-A0A946CCK9-F1
#
_entry.id   AF-A0A946CCK9-F1
#
_cell.length_a   1.000
_cell.length_b   1.000
_cell.length_c   1.000
_cell.angle_alpha   90.00
_cell.angle_beta   90.00
_cell.angle_gamma   90.00
#
_symmetry.space_group_name_H-M   'P 1'
#
loop_
_entity.id
_entity.type
_entity.pdbx_description
1 polymer ?
#
loop_
_entity_poly.entity_id
_entity_poly.type
_entity_poly.pdbx_seq_one_letter_code
_entity_poly.pdbx_strand_id
1 'polypeptide(L)'
;MTIEQFSEKILNPEQPLRVHLIGVAGSGMSGLARLLIQMGHRVSGSDRVTSGETERLRKLGLDFSTPHSGEAVKGADAVIYSSAIRSTNPALSEALAQKIATFRRAECLAAILHTKAGVVVSGTHGKTTTSAMIAHILRQGDLMPCHYVGAEIPVLGSNAEWNQDGEYLVAEGDESDGTLALYHPKHAIVLNVEEEHLDHYTRGIAQIREVFNNLLNQTSGSIFYCCECEEATQLCGTRDNSISYGWKEADWTATDLSGQIGTVSFTVNYKGQELGRVQLGIPGLHNVLNALGAIAVASSCGVDFSKMNQALSSFAGAKRRFETKHLSKRYRIVDDYGHHPTEVAATLQTARSYEPGRVIVLFQPHRFSRTHKLADDFGKTFQAADLVFVTDIYAASEDPIPGVSGQTIVDAILANGSTKASFVPDLSTAHHAVGNILAEGDLFLTLGAGNVHEAGNKIIRDLKVLEEIRNETKVSAIKLYEPMSRHSTMRVGGPAQFWIEPSEFGQLADSVSFCKARGIPVRIVGRGSNLLIRDGGIRGAVIHPAGGAFSAVTVEGTTITAGVGVRFKKVASIAREHGIGGFEWMEGIPGNVGGGLRMNAGAMGVETFDQVVAVTFLDEDGEIRTRKRDEIKFYYRNVPELRRNYALKATFAGVLSDQQAIQDKLNESRHHRNTTQPKAASAGCTFKNPAVCGAGQLIDEMGLKETGVGKAEVSPEHGNFIVNRGKASAFDVLWLIEKIKAKAKEDRGVVLETEIQILGEDEVVF
;
A
#
# COMPACT_ATOMS: atom_id res chain seq x y z
N MET A 1 39.94 3.17 -25.35
CA MET A 1 40.49 3.22 -23.98
C MET A 1 40.02 1.95 -23.29
N THR A 2 40.94 1.13 -22.76
CA THR A 2 40.59 -0.10 -22.03
C THR A 2 40.19 0.20 -20.57
N ILE A 3 39.71 -0.80 -19.83
CA ILE A 3 39.36 -0.66 -18.40
C ILE A 3 40.62 -0.31 -17.59
N GLU A 4 41.76 -0.93 -17.90
CA GLU A 4 43.05 -0.69 -17.24
C GLU A 4 43.53 0.74 -17.51
N GLN A 5 43.47 1.19 -18.77
CA GLN A 5 43.82 2.56 -19.13
C GLN A 5 42.90 3.59 -18.45
N PHE A 6 41.62 3.25 -18.28
CA PHE A 6 40.69 4.12 -17.56
C PHE A 6 40.99 4.13 -16.06
N SER A 7 41.26 2.97 -15.46
CA SER A 7 41.69 2.81 -14.07
C SER A 7 42.94 3.63 -13.73
N GLU A 8 43.94 3.62 -14.60
CA GLU A 8 45.16 4.43 -14.43
C GLU A 8 44.85 5.92 -14.46
N LYS A 9 43.97 6.36 -15.36
CA LYS A 9 43.61 7.77 -15.52
C LYS A 9 42.74 8.31 -14.38
N ILE A 10 41.78 7.52 -13.88
CA ILE A 10 40.91 7.97 -12.77
C ILE A 10 41.68 8.14 -11.46
N LEU A 11 42.83 7.48 -11.31
CA LEU A 11 43.69 7.65 -10.14
C LEU A 11 44.61 8.86 -10.20
N ASN A 12 44.73 9.54 -11.34
CA ASN A 12 45.66 10.66 -11.49
C ASN A 12 45.04 11.97 -10.96
N PRO A 13 45.44 12.46 -9.76
CA PRO A 13 44.83 13.66 -9.18
C PRO A 13 45.24 14.94 -9.93
N GLU A 14 46.33 14.91 -10.71
CA GLU A 14 46.82 16.08 -11.46
C GLU A 14 46.05 16.30 -12.76
N GLN A 15 45.31 15.30 -13.25
CA GLN A 15 44.57 15.38 -14.51
C GLN A 15 43.11 14.92 -14.34
N PRO A 16 42.23 15.77 -13.74
CA PRO A 16 40.82 15.44 -13.60
C PRO A 16 40.13 15.19 -14.93
N LEU A 17 39.53 14.00 -15.07
CA LEU A 17 38.71 13.65 -16.23
C LEU A 17 37.36 14.38 -16.23
N ARG A 18 36.80 14.56 -17.42
CA ARG A 18 35.41 14.94 -17.66
C ARG A 18 34.61 13.69 -17.99
N VAL A 19 33.75 13.28 -17.07
CA VAL A 19 32.96 12.04 -17.21
C VAL A 19 31.49 12.38 -17.30
N HIS A 20 30.79 11.88 -18.32
CA HIS A 20 29.35 12.04 -18.48
C HIS A 20 28.60 10.74 -18.18
N LEU A 21 27.61 10.75 -17.29
CA LEU A 21 26.80 9.59 -16.94
C LEU A 21 25.39 9.68 -17.53
N ILE A 22 25.01 8.71 -18.38
CA ILE A 22 23.67 8.60 -18.97
C ILE A 22 22.80 7.68 -18.09
N GLY A 23 21.67 8.19 -17.62
CA GLY A 23 20.79 7.51 -16.67
C GLY A 23 21.26 7.68 -15.22
N VAL A 24 21.79 8.87 -14.88
CA VAL A 24 22.45 9.13 -13.59
C VAL A 24 21.51 9.06 -12.37
N ALA A 25 20.19 9.12 -12.56
CA ALA A 25 19.23 9.01 -11.46
C ALA A 25 19.07 7.58 -10.92
N GLY A 26 19.54 6.55 -11.64
CA GLY A 26 19.52 5.17 -11.16
C GLY A 26 20.45 4.95 -9.96
N SER A 27 20.08 4.05 -9.03
CA SER A 27 20.84 3.81 -7.79
C SER A 27 22.31 3.41 -8.05
N GLY A 28 22.58 2.57 -9.05
CA GLY A 28 23.95 2.22 -9.41
C GLY A 28 24.74 3.36 -10.07
N MET A 29 24.10 4.10 -10.98
CA MET A 29 24.76 5.20 -11.71
C MET A 29 25.05 6.40 -10.81
N SER A 30 24.13 6.74 -9.91
CA SER A 30 24.31 7.80 -8.91
C SER A 30 25.48 7.50 -7.97
N GLY A 31 25.65 6.23 -7.57
CA GLY A 31 26.81 5.79 -6.79
C GLY A 31 28.12 6.03 -7.52
N LEU A 32 28.21 5.67 -8.81
CA LEU A 32 29.41 5.93 -9.64
C LEU A 32 29.68 7.43 -9.80
N ALA A 33 28.65 8.23 -10.07
CA ALA A 33 28.80 9.68 -10.17
C ALA A 33 29.40 10.26 -8.90
N ARG A 34 28.91 9.82 -7.73
CA ARG A 34 29.43 10.26 -6.44
C ARG A 34 30.89 9.89 -6.22
N LEU A 35 31.28 8.64 -6.50
CA LEU A 35 32.67 8.20 -6.37
C LEU A 35 33.58 9.05 -7.26
N LEU A 36 33.24 9.24 -8.53
CA LEU A 36 34.03 10.04 -9.47
C LEU A 36 34.15 11.51 -9.05
N ILE A 37 33.08 12.11 -8.51
CA ILE A 37 33.12 13.47 -7.94
C ILE A 37 34.10 13.52 -6.76
N GLN A 38 33.99 12.58 -5.82
CA GLN A 38 34.85 12.53 -4.64
C GLN A 38 36.31 12.19 -4.96
N MET A 39 36.56 11.50 -6.07
CA MET A 39 37.90 11.29 -6.66
C MET A 39 38.45 12.57 -7.32
N GLY A 40 37.66 13.65 -7.41
CA GLY A 40 38.09 14.95 -7.93
C GLY A 40 37.83 15.17 -9.42
N HIS A 41 37.06 14.29 -10.08
CA HIS A 41 36.74 14.44 -11.50
C HIS A 41 35.58 15.42 -11.74
N ARG A 42 35.52 15.95 -12.97
CA ARG A 42 34.41 16.78 -13.42
C ARG A 42 33.30 15.89 -13.95
N VAL A 43 32.21 15.77 -13.19
CA VAL A 43 31.15 14.84 -13.50
C VAL A 43 29.91 15.59 -13.99
N SER A 44 29.42 15.17 -15.16
CA SER A 44 28.13 15.58 -15.70
C SER A 44 27.22 14.36 -15.85
N GLY A 45 25.91 14.57 -15.98
CA GLY A 45 25.00 13.47 -16.20
C GLY A 45 23.64 13.89 -16.74
N SER A 46 22.93 12.93 -17.33
CA SER A 46 21.60 13.15 -17.88
C SER A 46 20.61 12.06 -17.51
N ASP A 47 19.34 12.42 -17.34
CA ASP A 47 18.24 11.48 -17.12
C ASP A 47 16.93 11.97 -17.74
N ARG A 48 15.94 11.07 -17.88
CA ARG A 48 14.61 11.38 -18.43
C ARG A 48 13.78 12.26 -17.49
N VAL A 49 14.02 12.14 -16.18
CA VAL A 49 13.32 12.88 -15.13
C VAL A 49 14.29 13.28 -14.03
N THR A 50 13.96 14.35 -13.30
CA THR A 50 14.66 14.72 -12.06
C THR A 50 14.24 13.81 -10.91
N SER A 51 15.18 13.48 -10.02
CA SER A 51 14.92 12.75 -8.77
C SER A 51 15.56 13.44 -7.55
N GLY A 52 15.14 13.07 -6.34
CA GLY A 52 15.78 13.56 -5.11
C GLY A 52 17.28 13.26 -5.05
N GLU A 53 17.72 12.15 -5.66
CA GLU A 53 19.13 11.78 -5.71
C GLU A 53 19.92 12.65 -6.70
N THR A 54 19.34 12.99 -7.86
CA THR A 54 19.97 13.94 -8.79
C THR A 54 20.17 15.30 -8.15
N GLU A 55 19.23 15.77 -7.32
CA GLU A 55 19.35 17.05 -6.61
C GLU A 55 20.43 17.02 -5.52
N ARG A 56 20.60 15.88 -4.83
CA ARG A 56 21.72 15.68 -3.89
C ARG A 56 23.07 15.68 -4.61
N LEU A 57 23.19 14.99 -5.74
CA LEU A 57 24.41 14.97 -6.53
C LEU A 57 24.78 16.35 -7.10
N ARG A 58 23.79 17.16 -7.50
CA ARG A 58 24.03 18.55 -7.93
C ARG A 58 24.69 19.38 -6.83
N LYS A 59 24.26 19.21 -5.58
CA LYS A 59 24.90 19.85 -4.41
C LYS A 59 26.33 19.36 -4.17
N LEU A 60 26.67 18.16 -4.64
CA LEU A 60 28.03 17.61 -4.60
C LEU A 60 28.89 18.02 -5.82
N GLY A 61 28.31 18.68 -6.83
CA GLY A 61 29.04 19.16 -8.02
C GLY A 61 28.70 18.46 -9.33
N LEU A 62 27.64 17.65 -9.38
CA LEU A 62 27.13 17.08 -10.64
C LEU A 62 26.54 18.17 -11.54
N ASP A 63 27.03 18.25 -12.78
CA ASP A 63 26.40 19.03 -13.85
C ASP A 63 25.27 18.19 -14.50
N PHE A 64 24.04 18.42 -14.05
CA PHE A 64 22.87 17.62 -14.44
C PHE A 64 22.03 18.28 -15.54
N SER A 65 21.64 17.48 -16.53
CA SER A 65 20.76 17.87 -17.64
C SER A 65 19.57 16.93 -17.80
N THR A 66 18.44 17.49 -18.23
CA THR A 66 17.24 16.72 -18.60
C THR A 66 16.47 17.43 -19.72
N PRO A 67 15.93 16.72 -20.72
CA PRO A 67 16.12 15.29 -21.01
C PRO A 67 17.52 15.00 -21.58
N HIS A 68 17.79 13.74 -21.95
CA HIS A 68 19.05 13.36 -22.64
C HIS A 68 19.25 14.17 -23.94
N SER A 69 20.46 14.66 -24.18
CA SER A 69 20.84 15.38 -25.41
C SER A 69 22.25 15.00 -25.88
N GLY A 70 22.50 15.07 -27.19
CA GLY A 70 23.83 14.84 -27.75
C GLY A 70 24.86 15.89 -27.33
N GLU A 71 24.45 17.15 -27.17
CA GLU A 71 25.35 18.23 -26.71
C GLU A 71 25.92 17.96 -25.30
N ALA A 72 25.22 17.18 -24.47
CA ALA A 72 25.62 16.91 -23.09
C ALA A 72 26.93 16.11 -22.97
N VAL A 73 27.35 15.39 -24.01
CA VAL A 73 28.62 14.62 -24.01
C VAL A 73 29.80 15.38 -24.59
N LYS A 74 29.60 16.61 -25.07
CA LYS A 74 30.62 17.38 -25.77
C LYS A 74 31.82 17.68 -24.86
N GLY A 75 32.99 17.22 -25.28
CA GLY A 75 34.23 17.41 -24.53
C GLY A 75 34.35 16.55 -23.27
N ALA A 76 33.53 15.48 -23.16
CA ALA A 76 33.75 14.43 -22.18
C ALA A 76 34.95 13.55 -22.62
N ASP A 77 35.77 13.16 -21.65
CA ASP A 77 36.85 12.18 -21.84
C ASP A 77 36.30 10.75 -21.85
N ALA A 78 35.21 10.51 -21.11
CA ALA A 78 34.51 9.23 -21.06
C ALA A 78 33.00 9.40 -20.83
N VAL A 79 32.22 8.48 -21.39
CA VAL A 79 30.76 8.38 -21.19
C VAL A 79 30.43 7.06 -20.54
N ILE A 80 29.71 7.08 -19.42
CA ILE A 80 29.26 5.89 -18.69
C ILE A 80 27.74 5.76 -18.84
N TYR A 81 27.26 4.56 -19.10
CA TYR A 81 25.82 4.31 -19.27
C TYR A 81 25.38 3.00 -18.60
N SER A 82 24.10 2.95 -18.19
CA SER A 82 23.50 1.76 -17.60
C SER A 82 22.97 0.79 -18.67
N SER A 83 22.65 -0.44 -18.27
CA SER A 83 22.04 -1.45 -19.14
C SER A 83 20.66 -1.06 -19.68
N ALA A 84 19.97 -0.10 -19.04
CA ALA A 84 18.70 0.45 -19.51
C ALA A 84 18.85 1.43 -20.69
N ILE A 85 20.06 1.91 -20.98
CA ILE A 85 20.29 2.86 -22.07
C ILE A 85 20.45 2.12 -23.41
N ARG A 86 19.49 2.35 -24.31
CA ARG A 86 19.53 1.81 -25.68
C ARG A 86 20.57 2.56 -26.52
N SER A 87 21.12 1.89 -27.54
CA SER A 87 22.07 2.49 -28.49
C SER A 87 21.53 3.71 -29.24
N THR A 88 20.20 3.83 -29.37
CA THR A 88 19.52 4.98 -29.97
C THR A 88 19.38 6.19 -29.05
N ASN A 89 19.87 6.13 -27.80
CA ASN A 89 19.86 7.27 -26.90
C ASN A 89 20.68 8.44 -27.51
N PRO A 90 20.17 9.68 -27.54
CA PRO A 90 20.85 10.81 -28.17
C PRO A 90 22.27 11.05 -27.67
N ALA A 91 22.50 10.95 -26.35
CA ALA A 91 23.81 11.16 -25.75
C ALA A 91 24.79 10.02 -26.10
N LEU A 92 24.31 8.76 -26.07
CA LEU A 92 25.14 7.60 -26.40
C LEU A 92 25.49 7.56 -27.89
N SER A 93 24.52 7.85 -28.77
CA SER A 93 24.72 7.92 -30.20
C SER A 93 25.75 8.99 -30.57
N GLU A 94 25.69 10.17 -29.95
CA GLU A 94 26.65 11.25 -30.19
C GLU A 94 28.05 10.90 -29.68
N ALA A 95 28.16 10.29 -28.49
CA ALA A 95 29.44 9.84 -27.95
C ALA A 95 30.13 8.84 -28.89
N LEU A 96 29.38 7.90 -29.45
CA LEU A 96 29.88 6.95 -30.44
C LEU A 96 30.29 7.63 -31.75
N ALA A 97 29.52 8.60 -32.23
CA ALA A 97 29.85 9.37 -33.44
C ALA A 97 31.15 10.19 -33.27
N GLN A 98 31.35 10.79 -32.10
CA GLN A 98 32.55 11.55 -31.74
C GLN A 98 33.73 10.66 -31.31
N LYS A 99 33.55 9.33 -31.25
CA LYS A 99 34.55 8.36 -30.78
C LYS A 99 35.04 8.63 -29.35
N ILE A 100 34.17 9.18 -28.51
CA ILE A 100 34.41 9.33 -27.08
C ILE A 100 34.45 7.92 -26.46
N ALA A 101 35.34 7.69 -25.51
CA ALA A 101 35.42 6.40 -24.83
C ALA A 101 34.13 6.13 -24.07
N THR A 102 33.51 4.98 -24.30
CA THR A 102 32.26 4.60 -23.64
C THR A 102 32.45 3.37 -22.76
N PHE A 103 31.90 3.41 -21.55
CA PHE A 103 31.93 2.30 -20.60
C PHE A 103 30.51 1.99 -20.11
N ARG A 104 30.22 0.72 -19.93
CA ARG A 104 29.07 0.29 -19.14
C ARG A 104 29.31 0.59 -17.67
N ARG A 105 28.22 0.71 -16.91
CA ARG A 105 28.24 0.86 -15.44
C ARG A 105 29.25 -0.08 -14.76
N ALA A 106 29.20 -1.37 -15.07
CA ALA A 106 30.06 -2.35 -14.41
C ALA A 106 31.54 -2.25 -14.82
N GLU A 107 31.85 -1.84 -16.05
CA GLU A 107 33.22 -1.59 -16.50
C GLU A 107 33.83 -0.39 -15.76
N CYS A 108 33.04 0.66 -15.53
CA CYS A 108 33.46 1.77 -14.68
C CYS A 108 33.66 1.34 -13.22
N LEU A 109 32.75 0.52 -12.67
CA LEU A 109 32.91 0.02 -11.31
C LEU A 109 34.16 -0.85 -11.19
N ALA A 110 34.44 -1.70 -12.18
CA ALA A 110 35.65 -2.52 -12.23
C ALA A 110 36.91 -1.65 -12.25
N ALA A 111 36.93 -0.61 -13.09
CA ALA A 111 38.04 0.35 -13.14
C ALA A 111 38.27 1.03 -11.78
N ILE A 112 37.21 1.45 -11.08
CA ILE A 112 37.34 2.01 -9.72
C ILE A 112 37.80 0.94 -8.74
N LEU A 113 37.33 -0.29 -8.85
CA LEU A 113 37.67 -1.37 -7.93
C LEU A 113 39.14 -1.81 -8.03
N HIS A 114 39.74 -1.73 -9.22
CA HIS A 114 41.17 -1.99 -9.42
C HIS A 114 42.09 -1.00 -8.68
N THR A 115 41.55 0.12 -8.19
CA THR A 115 42.34 1.17 -7.52
C THR A 115 42.57 0.93 -6.02
N LYS A 116 41.85 -0.04 -5.43
CA LYS A 116 41.84 -0.32 -3.99
C LYS A 116 41.89 -1.83 -3.73
N ALA A 117 42.06 -2.23 -2.47
CA ALA A 117 41.87 -3.62 -2.06
C ALA A 117 40.37 -3.99 -2.13
N GLY A 118 39.93 -4.47 -3.29
CA GLY A 118 38.52 -4.77 -3.54
C GLY A 118 37.98 -5.92 -2.67
N VAL A 119 36.83 -5.69 -2.04
CA VAL A 119 36.01 -6.71 -1.36
C VAL A 119 34.70 -6.84 -2.13
N VAL A 120 34.55 -7.89 -2.93
CA VAL A 120 33.37 -8.10 -3.79
C VAL A 120 32.39 -9.05 -3.13
N VAL A 121 31.16 -8.57 -2.94
CA VAL A 121 30.05 -9.36 -2.39
C VAL A 121 29.16 -9.86 -3.52
N SER A 122 29.18 -11.17 -3.78
CA SER A 122 28.43 -11.81 -4.86
C SER A 122 27.44 -12.85 -4.34
N GLY A 123 26.44 -13.16 -5.17
CA GLY A 123 25.43 -14.16 -4.91
C GLY A 123 24.03 -13.68 -5.28
N THR A 124 23.07 -14.58 -5.44
CA THR A 124 21.73 -14.22 -5.92
C THR A 124 21.00 -13.29 -4.94
N HIS A 125 21.06 -13.59 -3.64
CA HIS A 125 20.34 -12.88 -2.58
C HIS A 125 21.29 -12.38 -1.47
N GLY A 126 20.91 -11.29 -0.79
CA GLY A 126 21.61 -10.79 0.40
C GLY A 126 22.78 -9.83 0.13
N LYS A 127 23.18 -9.62 -1.14
CA LYS A 127 24.36 -8.83 -1.53
C LYS A 127 24.41 -7.43 -0.91
N THR A 128 23.34 -6.66 -1.06
CA THR A 128 23.23 -5.30 -0.53
C THR A 128 23.35 -5.26 0.99
N THR A 129 22.74 -6.22 1.70
CA THR A 129 22.80 -6.29 3.16
C THR A 129 24.21 -6.65 3.64
N THR A 130 24.82 -7.67 3.04
CA THR A 130 26.16 -8.12 3.44
C THR A 130 27.23 -7.09 3.10
N SER A 131 27.21 -6.49 1.90
CA SER A 131 28.15 -5.42 1.54
C SER A 131 28.02 -4.21 2.45
N ALA A 132 26.79 -3.86 2.85
CA ALA A 132 26.57 -2.80 3.83
C ALA A 132 27.12 -3.14 5.22
N MET A 133 26.93 -4.36 5.70
CA MET A 133 27.48 -4.82 6.98
C MET A 133 29.01 -4.79 6.96
N ILE A 134 29.64 -5.29 5.89
CA ILE A 134 31.10 -5.26 5.75
C ILE A 134 31.61 -3.81 5.76
N ALA A 135 31.05 -2.93 4.93
CA ALA A 135 31.46 -1.52 4.91
C ALA A 135 31.27 -0.85 6.28
N HIS A 136 30.18 -1.14 6.97
CA HIS A 136 29.92 -0.59 8.30
C HIS A 136 30.90 -1.10 9.36
N ILE A 137 31.19 -2.41 9.38
CA ILE A 137 32.15 -3.03 10.29
C ILE A 137 33.55 -2.47 10.04
N LEU A 138 34.00 -2.42 8.79
CA LEU A 138 35.33 -1.89 8.46
C LEU A 138 35.47 -0.41 8.85
N ARG A 139 34.40 0.38 8.71
CA ARG A 139 34.39 1.78 9.15
C ARG A 139 34.48 1.93 10.67
N GLN A 140 33.73 1.13 11.44
CA GLN A 140 33.87 1.08 12.91
C GLN A 140 35.20 0.45 13.36
N GLY A 141 35.82 -0.32 12.46
CA GLY A 141 37.18 -0.84 12.54
C GLY A 141 38.27 0.22 12.43
N ASP A 142 37.92 1.49 12.16
CA ASP A 142 38.84 2.59 11.83
C ASP A 142 39.63 2.38 10.51
N LEU A 143 39.14 1.51 9.61
CA LEU A 143 39.79 1.24 8.32
C LEU A 143 39.30 2.15 7.18
N MET A 144 38.31 3.00 7.45
CA MET A 144 37.79 4.05 6.54
C MET A 144 37.56 3.52 5.10
N PRO A 145 36.79 2.43 4.91
CA PRO A 145 36.65 1.82 3.58
C PRO A 145 35.95 2.77 2.60
N CYS A 146 36.28 2.65 1.33
CA CYS A 146 35.37 3.07 0.27
C CYS A 146 34.23 2.05 0.16
N HIS A 147 33.06 2.46 -0.32
CA HIS A 147 31.99 1.50 -0.61
C HIS A 147 31.15 1.87 -1.84
N TYR A 148 30.56 0.84 -2.45
CA TYR A 148 29.55 0.91 -3.50
C TYR A 148 28.51 -0.19 -3.25
N VAL A 149 27.31 0.19 -2.83
CA VAL A 149 26.22 -0.69 -2.39
C VAL A 149 24.95 -0.36 -3.19
N GLY A 150 24.11 -1.36 -3.49
CA GLY A 150 22.94 -1.20 -4.37
C GLY A 150 21.81 -0.31 -3.83
N ALA A 151 21.83 0.06 -2.54
CA ALA A 151 20.82 0.87 -1.89
C ALA A 151 21.41 1.81 -0.82
N GLU A 152 20.67 2.88 -0.48
CA GLU A 152 21.00 3.78 0.63
C GLU A 152 20.75 3.05 1.97
N ILE A 153 21.81 2.91 2.76
CA ILE A 153 21.75 2.36 4.11
C ILE A 153 21.90 3.52 5.10
N PRO A 154 20.95 3.75 6.03
CA PRO A 154 21.00 4.89 6.94
C PRO A 154 22.33 5.01 7.69
N VAL A 155 22.88 3.87 8.15
CA VAL A 155 24.14 3.86 8.90
C VAL A 155 25.34 4.26 8.02
N LEU A 156 25.31 3.97 6.71
CA LEU A 156 26.37 4.36 5.78
C LEU A 156 26.20 5.80 5.27
N GLY A 157 25.01 6.40 5.39
CA GLY A 157 24.70 7.75 4.92
C GLY A 157 24.50 7.87 3.40
N SER A 158 25.16 7.03 2.60
CA SER A 158 24.97 6.93 1.16
C SER A 158 25.23 5.54 0.60
N ASN A 159 24.73 5.29 -0.61
CA ASN A 159 24.97 4.07 -1.37
C ASN A 159 26.42 3.93 -1.85
N ALA A 160 27.15 5.03 -2.03
CA ALA A 160 28.57 5.00 -2.33
C ALA A 160 29.34 6.11 -1.61
N GLU A 161 30.61 5.84 -1.27
CA GLU A 161 31.52 6.81 -0.67
C GLU A 161 32.97 6.47 -1.03
N TRP A 162 33.73 7.49 -1.43
CA TRP A 162 35.16 7.41 -1.68
C TRP A 162 35.94 8.03 -0.52
N ASN A 163 36.88 7.25 0.01
CA ASN A 163 37.82 7.66 1.04
C ASN A 163 39.25 7.55 0.49
N GLN A 164 39.92 8.69 0.32
CA GLN A 164 41.26 8.73 -0.29
C GLN A 164 42.26 7.85 0.49
N ASP A 165 42.22 7.93 1.82
CA ASP A 165 43.14 7.21 2.72
C ASP A 165 42.70 5.77 3.04
N GLY A 166 41.49 5.36 2.63
CA GLY A 166 40.98 4.00 2.86
C GLY A 166 41.68 2.97 1.98
N GLU A 167 42.13 1.85 2.53
CA GLU A 167 42.76 0.77 1.74
C GLU A 167 41.71 -0.02 0.94
N TYR A 168 40.56 -0.31 1.57
CA TYR A 168 39.56 -1.24 1.05
C TYR A 168 38.45 -0.53 0.26
N LEU A 169 37.94 -1.19 -0.79
CA LEU A 169 36.69 -0.83 -1.44
C LEU A 169 35.72 -2.01 -1.35
N VAL A 170 34.61 -1.84 -0.63
CA VAL A 170 33.55 -2.84 -0.56
C VAL A 170 32.54 -2.59 -1.69
N ALA A 171 32.37 -3.56 -2.58
CA ALA A 171 31.45 -3.43 -3.71
C ALA A 171 30.44 -4.58 -3.75
N GLU A 172 29.19 -4.23 -4.02
CA GLU A 172 28.18 -5.19 -4.45
C GLU A 172 28.51 -5.70 -5.87
N GLY A 173 28.72 -7.00 -6.00
CA GLY A 173 28.98 -7.68 -7.27
C GLY A 173 27.68 -8.17 -7.90
N ASP A 174 27.33 -7.62 -9.05
CA ASP A 174 26.13 -7.96 -9.80
C ASP A 174 26.40 -9.07 -10.81
N GLU A 175 25.77 -10.22 -10.62
CA GLU A 175 25.85 -11.36 -11.54
C GLU A 175 24.93 -11.22 -12.75
N SER A 176 23.92 -10.34 -12.75
CA SER A 176 22.80 -10.42 -13.71
C SER A 176 23.18 -10.31 -15.20
N ASP A 177 24.30 -9.66 -15.51
CA ASP A 177 24.78 -9.37 -16.87
C ASP A 177 26.20 -9.90 -17.15
N GLY A 178 26.69 -10.81 -16.30
CA GLY A 178 28.00 -11.45 -16.45
C GLY A 178 29.18 -10.59 -15.98
N THR A 179 28.91 -9.41 -15.42
CA THR A 179 29.96 -8.41 -15.13
C THR A 179 30.85 -8.73 -13.95
N LEU A 180 30.46 -9.69 -13.09
CA LEU A 180 31.35 -10.25 -12.07
C LEU A 180 32.70 -10.70 -12.63
N ALA A 181 32.75 -11.17 -13.87
CA ALA A 181 33.97 -11.62 -14.52
C ALA A 181 34.99 -10.49 -14.77
N LEU A 182 34.60 -9.21 -14.63
CA LEU A 182 35.46 -8.06 -14.85
C LEU A 182 36.26 -7.64 -13.60
N TYR A 183 35.94 -8.19 -12.42
CA TYR A 183 36.53 -7.77 -11.15
C TYR A 183 37.77 -8.57 -10.78
N HIS A 184 38.77 -7.87 -10.24
CA HIS A 184 39.99 -8.45 -9.66
C HIS A 184 40.08 -8.13 -8.15
N PRO A 185 39.30 -8.80 -7.29
CA PRO A 185 39.23 -8.45 -5.87
C PRO A 185 40.39 -9.00 -5.04
N LYS A 186 40.69 -8.32 -3.93
CA LYS A 186 41.51 -8.89 -2.84
C LYS A 186 40.71 -9.97 -2.10
N HIS A 187 39.44 -9.74 -1.82
CA HIS A 187 38.55 -10.71 -1.19
C HIS A 187 37.22 -10.82 -1.92
N ALA A 188 36.71 -12.04 -2.06
CA ALA A 188 35.38 -12.28 -2.62
C ALA A 188 34.53 -13.06 -1.61
N ILE A 189 33.23 -12.75 -1.52
CA ILE A 189 32.28 -13.54 -0.75
C ILE A 189 31.14 -14.01 -1.66
N VAL A 190 30.86 -15.31 -1.63
CA VAL A 190 29.75 -15.97 -2.35
C VAL A 190 28.67 -16.33 -1.33
N LEU A 191 27.56 -15.58 -1.36
CA LEU A 191 26.45 -15.76 -0.41
C LEU A 191 25.59 -16.99 -0.74
N ASN A 192 25.22 -17.11 -2.01
CA ASN A 192 24.38 -18.17 -2.56
C ASN A 192 24.40 -18.07 -4.10
N VAL A 193 24.05 -19.14 -4.81
CA VAL A 193 23.94 -19.14 -6.27
C VAL A 193 22.70 -19.92 -6.65
N GLU A 194 21.75 -19.24 -7.29
CA GLU A 194 20.48 -19.79 -7.79
C GLU A 194 20.28 -19.41 -9.27
N GLU A 195 19.40 -20.12 -9.97
CA GLU A 195 19.02 -19.79 -11.35
C GLU A 195 18.17 -18.51 -11.40
N GLU A 196 18.83 -17.37 -11.61
CA GLU A 196 18.20 -16.07 -11.87
C GLU A 196 18.71 -15.47 -13.20
N HIS A 197 18.01 -14.45 -13.73
CA HIS A 197 18.40 -13.73 -14.96
C HIS A 197 18.53 -14.64 -16.19
N LEU A 198 17.64 -15.63 -16.33
CA LEU A 198 17.63 -16.61 -17.43
C LEU A 198 17.35 -16.01 -18.83
N ASP A 199 17.02 -14.72 -18.90
CA ASP A 199 17.03 -13.93 -20.13
C ASP A 199 18.46 -13.66 -20.63
N HIS A 200 19.42 -13.54 -19.72
CA HIS A 200 20.85 -13.44 -20.02
C HIS A 200 21.54 -14.80 -19.99
N TYR A 201 21.24 -15.62 -18.98
CA TYR A 201 21.85 -16.93 -18.76
C TYR A 201 21.10 -18.05 -19.49
N THR A 202 21.21 -18.09 -20.82
CA THR A 202 20.47 -19.05 -21.65
C THR A 202 20.89 -20.51 -21.43
N ARG A 203 22.08 -20.76 -20.86
CA ARG A 203 22.54 -22.11 -20.44
C ARG A 203 22.30 -22.39 -18.96
N GLY A 204 21.45 -21.60 -18.30
CA GLY A 204 21.07 -21.78 -16.89
C GLY A 204 22.26 -21.72 -15.94
N ILE A 205 22.19 -22.52 -14.87
CA ILE A 205 23.20 -22.56 -13.80
C ILE A 205 24.63 -22.80 -14.30
N ALA A 206 24.82 -23.53 -15.41
CA ALA A 206 26.15 -23.82 -15.94
C ALA A 206 26.90 -22.54 -16.36
N GLN A 207 26.22 -21.60 -17.02
CA GLN A 207 26.83 -20.32 -17.42
C GLN A 207 27.00 -19.38 -16.23
N ILE A 208 26.10 -19.43 -15.24
CA ILE A 208 26.25 -18.70 -13.99
C ILE A 208 27.53 -19.16 -13.27
N ARG A 209 27.74 -20.48 -13.15
CA ARG A 209 28.97 -21.07 -12.58
C ARG A 209 30.24 -20.61 -13.30
N GLU A 210 30.22 -20.43 -14.62
CA GLU A 210 31.38 -19.91 -15.37
C GLU A 210 31.73 -18.48 -14.93
N VAL A 211 30.73 -17.61 -14.79
CA VAL A 211 30.91 -16.23 -14.33
C VAL A 211 31.48 -16.17 -12.91
N PHE A 212 30.94 -16.98 -12.00
CA PHE A 212 31.47 -17.10 -10.64
C PHE A 212 32.90 -17.64 -10.63
N ASN A 213 33.20 -18.70 -11.39
CA ASN A 213 34.56 -19.24 -11.47
C ASN A 213 35.57 -18.20 -11.95
N ASN A 214 35.21 -17.33 -12.89
CA ASN A 214 36.09 -16.24 -13.32
C ASN A 214 36.40 -15.25 -12.19
N LEU A 215 35.38 -14.81 -11.43
CA LEU A 215 35.59 -13.96 -10.26
C LEU A 215 36.53 -14.63 -9.24
N LEU A 216 36.25 -15.91 -8.92
CA LEU A 216 37.00 -16.66 -7.92
C LEU A 216 38.46 -16.87 -8.34
N ASN A 217 38.72 -17.15 -9.63
CA ASN A 217 40.07 -17.32 -10.16
C ASN A 217 40.87 -16.00 -10.19
N GLN A 218 40.18 -14.86 -10.28
CA GLN A 218 40.78 -13.52 -10.24
C GLN A 218 40.92 -12.96 -8.81
N THR A 219 40.47 -13.70 -7.79
CA THR A 219 40.56 -13.28 -6.38
C THR A 219 41.95 -13.58 -5.83
N SER A 220 42.67 -12.55 -5.37
CA SER A 220 44.07 -12.69 -4.94
C SER A 220 44.25 -13.07 -3.46
N GLY A 221 43.26 -12.80 -2.61
CA GLY A 221 43.26 -13.13 -1.18
C GLY A 221 42.23 -14.21 -0.87
N SER A 222 41.49 -14.07 0.23
CA SER A 222 40.52 -15.08 0.69
C SER A 222 39.19 -15.06 -0.06
N ILE A 223 38.62 -16.25 -0.25
CA ILE A 223 37.28 -16.50 -0.80
C ILE A 223 36.38 -16.98 0.34
N PHE A 224 35.32 -16.24 0.65
CA PHE A 224 34.36 -16.63 1.69
C PHE A 224 33.11 -17.23 1.05
N TYR A 225 32.54 -18.28 1.62
CA TYR A 225 31.33 -18.88 1.07
C TYR A 225 30.40 -19.48 2.13
N CYS A 226 29.10 -19.43 1.85
CA CYS A 226 28.07 -19.99 2.72
C CYS A 226 27.91 -21.50 2.47
N CYS A 227 28.11 -22.34 3.49
CA CYS A 227 27.90 -23.79 3.41
C CYS A 227 26.41 -24.17 3.28
N GLU A 228 25.50 -23.26 3.61
CA GLU A 228 24.05 -23.49 3.45
C GLU A 228 23.61 -23.41 1.98
N CYS A 229 24.52 -23.06 1.07
CA CYS A 229 24.28 -23.11 -0.37
C CYS A 229 25.17 -24.20 -0.99
N GLU A 230 24.53 -25.22 -1.56
CA GLU A 230 25.23 -26.33 -2.22
C GLU A 230 26.09 -25.83 -3.39
N GLU A 231 25.55 -24.94 -4.23
CA GLU A 231 26.27 -24.35 -5.36
C GLU A 231 27.51 -23.55 -4.92
N ALA A 232 27.39 -22.74 -3.87
CA ALA A 232 28.52 -22.00 -3.33
C ALA A 232 29.61 -22.94 -2.78
N THR A 233 29.20 -24.05 -2.15
CA THR A 233 30.10 -25.08 -1.65
C THR A 233 30.82 -25.81 -2.78
N GLN A 234 30.10 -26.22 -3.84
CA GLN A 234 30.68 -26.87 -5.01
C GLN A 234 31.69 -25.96 -5.73
N LEU A 235 31.37 -24.66 -5.81
CA LEU A 235 32.28 -23.68 -6.39
C LEU A 235 33.50 -23.47 -5.49
N CYS A 236 33.33 -23.18 -4.20
CA CYS A 236 34.43 -22.63 -3.41
C CYS A 236 35.24 -23.68 -2.64
N GLY A 237 34.62 -24.79 -2.20
CA GLY A 237 35.16 -25.66 -1.16
C GLY A 237 36.42 -26.46 -1.50
N THR A 238 36.81 -26.51 -2.78
CA THR A 238 38.05 -27.18 -3.23
C THR A 238 39.24 -26.24 -3.41
N ARG A 239 39.06 -24.93 -3.15
CA ARG A 239 40.09 -23.90 -3.32
C ARG A 239 40.85 -23.66 -2.02
N ASP A 240 42.19 -23.63 -2.08
CA ASP A 240 43.07 -23.51 -0.90
C ASP A 240 42.88 -22.23 -0.09
N ASN A 241 42.47 -21.14 -0.73
CA ASN A 241 42.20 -19.83 -0.12
C ASN A 241 40.73 -19.63 0.29
N SER A 242 39.92 -20.70 0.31
CA SER A 242 38.52 -20.64 0.68
C SER A 242 38.31 -20.74 2.20
N ILE A 243 37.32 -20.01 2.72
CA ILE A 243 36.92 -19.96 4.12
C ILE A 243 35.40 -20.10 4.18
N SER A 244 34.94 -21.12 4.88
CA SER A 244 33.51 -21.44 4.97
C SER A 244 32.81 -20.74 6.13
N TYR A 245 31.53 -20.42 5.96
CA TYR A 245 30.66 -20.02 7.06
C TYR A 245 29.27 -20.66 6.95
N GLY A 246 28.62 -20.92 8.09
CA GLY A 246 27.30 -21.58 8.10
C GLY A 246 26.78 -21.87 9.50
N TRP A 247 25.80 -22.75 9.63
CA TRP A 247 25.27 -23.16 10.92
C TRP A 247 26.15 -24.20 11.62
N LYS A 248 26.70 -25.15 10.85
CA LYS A 248 27.48 -26.28 11.34
C LYS A 248 28.59 -26.64 10.35
N GLU A 249 29.62 -27.32 10.84
CA GLU A 249 30.70 -27.89 9.99
C GLU A 249 31.35 -26.89 9.02
N ALA A 250 31.49 -25.64 9.46
CA ALA A 250 32.15 -24.56 8.73
C ALA A 250 33.24 -23.91 9.59
N ASP A 251 34.15 -23.16 8.96
CA ASP A 251 35.21 -22.42 9.67
C ASP A 251 34.60 -21.39 10.61
N TRP A 252 33.57 -20.68 10.16
CA TRP A 252 32.79 -19.75 10.98
C TRP A 252 31.39 -20.31 11.22
N THR A 253 30.96 -20.36 12.48
CA THR A 253 29.61 -20.82 12.82
C THR A 253 28.87 -19.87 13.76
N ALA A 254 27.54 -19.85 13.64
CA ALA A 254 26.64 -19.14 14.54
C ALA A 254 25.80 -20.15 15.37
N THR A 255 25.91 -20.08 16.70
CA THR A 255 25.17 -20.94 17.65
C THR A 255 24.34 -20.11 18.64
N ASP A 256 23.55 -20.78 19.50
CA ASP A 256 22.80 -20.16 20.61
C ASP A 256 21.92 -18.96 20.22
N LEU A 257 21.20 -19.12 19.11
CA LEU A 257 20.34 -18.10 18.55
C LEU A 257 19.20 -17.74 19.52
N SER A 258 19.06 -16.44 19.80
CA SER A 258 17.94 -15.89 20.56
C SER A 258 17.37 -14.66 19.84
N GLY A 259 16.10 -14.75 19.44
CA GLY A 259 15.38 -13.62 18.84
C GLY A 259 14.81 -12.69 19.91
N GLN A 260 14.90 -11.38 19.67
CA GLN A 260 14.12 -10.35 20.35
C GLN A 260 13.39 -9.50 19.30
N ILE A 261 12.47 -8.64 19.72
CA ILE A 261 11.71 -7.81 18.78
C ILE A 261 12.67 -6.89 18.02
N GLY A 262 12.86 -7.13 16.71
CA GLY A 262 13.70 -6.31 15.83
C GLY A 262 15.19 -6.69 15.80
N THR A 263 15.65 -7.61 16.66
CA THR A 263 17.08 -7.98 16.74
C THR A 263 17.26 -9.49 16.94
N VAL A 264 18.39 -10.04 16.49
CA VAL A 264 18.76 -11.43 16.77
C VAL A 264 20.13 -11.45 17.44
N SER A 265 20.29 -12.26 18.50
CA SER A 265 21.61 -12.51 19.10
C SER A 265 22.05 -13.94 18.86
N PHE A 266 23.35 -14.14 18.68
CA PHE A 266 23.96 -15.45 18.42
C PHE A 266 25.43 -15.46 18.89
N THR A 267 25.94 -16.65 19.18
CA THR A 267 27.35 -16.88 19.54
C THR A 267 28.15 -17.17 18.28
N VAL A 268 29.28 -16.48 18.10
CA VAL A 268 30.18 -16.66 16.95
C VAL A 268 31.34 -17.55 17.34
N ASN A 269 31.61 -18.57 16.53
CA ASN A 269 32.76 -19.45 16.69
C ASN A 269 33.63 -19.42 15.43
N TYR A 270 34.95 -19.49 15.61
CA TYR A 270 35.92 -19.71 14.53
C TYR A 270 36.71 -20.98 14.80
N LYS A 271 36.65 -21.95 13.88
CA LYS A 271 37.28 -23.28 13.97
C LYS A 271 37.03 -23.98 15.31
N GLY A 272 35.78 -23.88 15.80
CA GLY A 272 35.35 -24.47 17.06
C GLY A 272 35.70 -23.67 18.32
N GLN A 273 36.41 -22.55 18.21
CA GLN A 273 36.67 -21.65 19.32
C GLN A 273 35.63 -20.53 19.37
N GLU A 274 34.98 -20.37 20.52
CA GLU A 274 34.05 -19.26 20.77
C GLU A 274 34.80 -17.92 20.82
N LEU A 275 34.34 -16.95 20.03
CA LEU A 275 34.83 -15.57 20.04
C LEU A 275 33.95 -14.65 20.89
N GLY A 276 32.65 -14.94 20.94
CA GLY A 276 31.70 -14.28 21.83
C GLY A 276 30.31 -14.09 21.21
N ARG A 277 29.45 -13.40 21.96
CA ARG A 277 28.05 -13.15 21.58
C ARG A 277 27.91 -11.86 20.78
N VAL A 278 27.26 -11.95 19.62
CA VAL A 278 26.90 -10.83 18.76
C VAL A 278 25.41 -10.52 18.90
N GLN A 279 25.07 -9.23 18.93
CA GLN A 279 23.70 -8.77 18.74
C GLN A 279 23.60 -8.08 17.37
N LEU A 280 22.68 -8.53 16.54
CA LEU A 280 22.40 -7.97 15.22
C LEU A 280 21.17 -7.06 15.27
N GLY A 281 21.32 -5.81 14.81
CA GLY A 281 20.29 -4.77 14.81
C GLY A 281 19.12 -4.99 13.83
N ILE A 282 19.09 -6.12 13.13
CA ILE A 282 18.01 -6.52 12.22
C ILE A 282 17.56 -7.96 12.46
N PRO A 283 16.28 -8.29 12.20
CA PRO A 283 15.76 -9.63 12.39
C PRO A 283 16.08 -10.58 11.22
N GLY A 284 15.85 -11.88 11.42
CA GLY A 284 15.87 -12.91 10.37
C GLY A 284 17.12 -13.79 10.35
N LEU A 285 16.93 -15.09 10.17
CA LEU A 285 18.02 -16.08 10.17
C LEU A 285 18.97 -15.89 8.98
N HIS A 286 18.45 -15.53 7.82
CA HIS A 286 19.27 -15.18 6.64
C HIS A 286 20.21 -14.00 6.93
N ASN A 287 19.78 -13.04 7.76
CA ASN A 287 20.63 -11.92 8.15
C ASN A 287 21.71 -12.31 9.17
N VAL A 288 21.49 -13.37 9.96
CA VAL A 288 22.56 -13.96 10.78
C VAL A 288 23.65 -14.56 9.89
N LEU A 289 23.30 -15.28 8.82
CA LEU A 289 24.27 -15.77 7.84
C LEU A 289 25.02 -14.63 7.13
N ASN A 290 24.31 -13.59 6.71
CA ASN A 290 24.92 -12.39 6.12
C ASN A 290 25.91 -11.73 7.09
N ALA A 291 25.53 -11.59 8.37
CA ALA A 291 26.37 -11.02 9.41
C ALA A 291 27.59 -11.91 9.70
N LEU A 292 27.44 -13.23 9.71
CA LEU A 292 28.53 -14.18 9.90
C LEU A 292 29.54 -14.11 8.75
N GLY A 293 29.08 -14.04 7.50
CA GLY A 293 29.94 -13.78 6.35
C GLY A 293 30.65 -12.43 6.42
N ALA A 294 29.97 -11.38 6.88
CA ALA A 294 30.57 -10.07 7.08
C ALA A 294 31.65 -10.07 8.18
N ILE A 295 31.42 -10.79 9.29
CA ILE A 295 32.40 -11.00 10.36
C ILE A 295 33.64 -11.72 9.82
N ALA A 296 33.45 -12.78 9.04
CA ALA A 296 34.56 -13.55 8.47
C ALA A 296 35.46 -12.67 7.58
N VAL A 297 34.86 -11.86 6.71
CA VAL A 297 35.58 -10.89 5.86
C VAL A 297 36.30 -9.84 6.70
N ALA A 298 35.61 -9.22 7.67
CA ALA A 298 36.19 -8.18 8.51
C ALA A 298 37.36 -8.68 9.38
N SER A 299 37.29 -9.94 9.84
CA SER A 299 38.37 -10.61 10.54
C SER A 299 39.64 -10.72 9.68
N SER A 300 39.50 -11.12 8.41
CA SER A 300 40.63 -11.14 7.46
C SER A 300 41.15 -9.76 7.09
N CYS A 301 40.36 -8.70 7.31
CA CYS A 301 40.81 -7.31 7.19
C CYS A 301 41.44 -6.76 8.48
N GLY A 302 41.52 -7.55 9.55
CA GLY A 302 42.17 -7.17 10.80
C GLY A 302 41.31 -6.35 11.77
N VAL A 303 39.98 -6.37 11.64
CA VAL A 303 39.09 -5.71 12.61
C VAL A 303 38.97 -6.53 13.88
N ASP A 304 38.96 -5.88 15.05
CA ASP A 304 38.73 -6.56 16.34
C ASP A 304 37.28 -6.99 16.51
N PHE A 305 37.05 -8.18 17.08
CA PHE A 305 35.71 -8.76 17.28
C PHE A 305 34.76 -7.84 18.08
N SER A 306 35.27 -7.11 19.07
CA SER A 306 34.46 -6.16 19.86
C SER A 306 33.89 -5.03 19.00
N LYS A 307 34.68 -4.49 18.06
CA LYS A 307 34.24 -3.47 17.10
C LYS A 307 33.23 -4.03 16.10
N MET A 308 33.42 -5.27 15.65
CA MET A 308 32.44 -5.96 14.79
C MET A 308 31.08 -6.10 15.48
N ASN A 309 31.08 -6.53 16.74
CA ASN A 309 29.85 -6.66 17.53
C ASN A 309 29.15 -5.30 17.71
N GLN A 310 29.91 -4.25 18.08
CA GLN A 310 29.36 -2.91 18.21
C GLN A 310 28.75 -2.42 16.88
N ALA A 311 29.44 -2.61 15.76
CA ALA A 311 28.94 -2.24 14.44
C ALA A 311 27.61 -2.96 14.11
N LEU A 312 27.58 -4.28 14.25
CA LEU A 312 26.38 -5.08 13.96
C LEU A 312 25.20 -4.78 14.88
N SER A 313 25.46 -4.43 16.14
CA SER A 313 24.41 -4.01 17.09
C SER A 313 23.75 -2.69 16.69
N SER A 314 24.52 -1.79 16.07
CA SER A 314 24.05 -0.48 15.59
C SER A 314 23.53 -0.51 14.15
N PHE A 315 23.60 -1.66 13.47
CA PHE A 315 23.19 -1.80 12.08
C PHE A 315 21.67 -1.75 11.96
N ALA A 316 21.15 -0.59 11.56
CA ALA A 316 19.80 -0.43 11.07
C ALA A 316 19.79 -0.79 9.58
N GLY A 317 19.02 -1.81 9.20
CA GLY A 317 18.98 -2.38 7.85
C GLY A 317 18.73 -1.38 6.72
N ALA A 318 18.82 -1.88 5.48
CA ALA A 318 18.52 -1.07 4.31
C ALA A 318 17.05 -0.60 4.34
N LYS A 319 16.79 0.58 3.76
CA LYS A 319 15.40 0.99 3.45
C LYS A 319 14.74 -0.14 2.65
N ARG A 320 13.47 -0.43 2.95
CA ARG A 320 12.69 -1.49 2.31
C ARG A 320 13.28 -2.90 2.47
N ARG A 321 14.06 -3.19 3.52
CA ARG A 321 14.45 -4.57 3.89
C ARG A 321 13.97 -4.84 5.31
N PHE A 322 12.83 -5.50 5.41
CA PHE A 322 12.03 -5.69 6.63
C PHE A 322 11.87 -4.38 7.42
N GLU A 323 11.63 -3.28 6.72
CA GLU A 323 11.58 -1.95 7.32
C GLU A 323 10.26 -1.77 8.06
N THR A 324 10.31 -1.66 9.39
CA THR A 324 9.10 -1.34 10.18
C THR A 324 8.71 0.12 9.95
N LYS A 325 7.64 0.34 9.18
CA LYS A 325 7.12 1.67 8.82
C LYS A 325 6.15 2.22 9.87
N HIS A 326 5.46 1.34 10.58
CA HIS A 326 4.56 1.69 11.68
C HIS A 326 4.52 0.58 12.72
N LEU A 327 4.56 0.96 13.99
CA LEU A 327 4.43 0.04 15.12
C LEU A 327 3.55 0.70 16.19
N SER A 328 2.46 0.04 16.54
CA SER A 328 1.60 0.41 17.66
C SER A 328 1.26 -0.82 18.49
N LYS A 329 0.48 -0.64 19.57
CA LYS A 329 -0.05 -1.76 20.35
C LYS A 329 -0.99 -2.66 19.54
N ARG A 330 -1.53 -2.16 18.43
CA ARG A 330 -2.57 -2.82 17.64
C ARG A 330 -2.07 -3.33 16.30
N TYR A 331 -1.07 -2.68 15.70
CA TYR A 331 -0.64 -2.97 14.34
C TYR A 331 0.88 -2.95 14.21
N ARG A 332 1.38 -3.80 13.31
CA ARG A 332 2.73 -3.67 12.77
C ARG A 332 2.66 -3.62 11.25
N ILE A 333 3.27 -2.60 10.65
CA ILE A 333 3.36 -2.44 9.21
C ILE A 333 4.82 -2.44 8.79
N VAL A 334 5.15 -3.33 7.87
CA VAL A 334 6.52 -3.57 7.39
C VAL A 334 6.55 -3.46 5.87
N ASP A 335 7.60 -2.84 5.32
CA ASP A 335 7.89 -2.82 3.89
C ASP A 335 9.14 -3.65 3.58
N ASP A 336 9.05 -4.51 2.57
CA ASP A 336 10.17 -5.32 2.11
C ASP A 336 10.26 -5.37 0.56
N TYR A 337 11.48 -5.29 0.06
CA TYR A 337 11.84 -5.28 -1.36
C TYR A 337 11.78 -6.67 -2.01
N GLY A 338 11.66 -7.72 -1.20
CA GLY A 338 11.61 -9.11 -1.60
C GLY A 338 10.62 -9.33 -2.73
N HIS A 339 11.13 -9.87 -3.83
CA HIS A 339 10.37 -10.04 -5.07
C HIS A 339 10.70 -11.35 -5.78
N HIS A 340 11.64 -12.15 -5.24
CA HIS A 340 11.87 -13.55 -5.56
C HIS A 340 11.21 -14.44 -4.49
N PRO A 341 10.71 -15.66 -4.82
CA PRO A 341 10.12 -16.57 -3.83
C PRO A 341 11.01 -16.81 -2.61
N THR A 342 12.31 -17.00 -2.78
CA THR A 342 13.29 -17.17 -1.69
C THR A 342 13.30 -15.98 -0.72
N GLU A 343 13.30 -14.75 -1.24
CA GLU A 343 13.27 -13.53 -0.43
C GLU A 343 11.93 -13.34 0.29
N VAL A 344 10.82 -13.64 -0.41
CA VAL A 344 9.47 -13.56 0.15
C VAL A 344 9.31 -14.58 1.28
N ALA A 345 9.82 -15.81 1.10
CA ALA A 345 9.79 -16.86 2.11
C ALA A 345 10.54 -16.43 3.39
N ALA A 346 11.75 -15.89 3.22
CA ALA A 346 12.55 -15.36 4.33
C ALA A 346 11.83 -14.22 5.08
N THR A 347 11.14 -13.35 4.34
CA THR A 347 10.34 -12.25 4.91
C THR A 347 9.14 -12.77 5.70
N LEU A 348 8.39 -13.72 5.14
CA LEU A 348 7.23 -14.31 5.81
C LEU A 348 7.64 -15.11 7.05
N GLN A 349 8.76 -15.84 7.00
CA GLN A 349 9.31 -16.52 8.17
C GLN A 349 9.66 -15.53 9.28
N THR A 350 10.29 -14.40 8.91
CA THR A 350 10.63 -13.33 9.87
C THR A 350 9.36 -12.67 10.42
N ALA A 351 8.32 -12.48 9.61
CA ALA A 351 7.03 -11.99 10.08
C ALA A 351 6.38 -12.95 11.08
N ARG A 352 6.43 -14.26 10.83
CA ARG A 352 5.87 -15.29 11.71
C ARG A 352 6.62 -15.44 13.03
N SER A 353 7.92 -15.18 13.08
CA SER A 353 8.68 -15.23 14.34
C SER A 353 8.27 -14.17 15.36
N TYR A 354 7.46 -13.18 14.96
CA TYR A 354 6.85 -12.22 15.87
C TYR A 354 5.51 -12.67 16.45
N GLU A 355 5.06 -13.88 16.12
CA GLU A 355 3.79 -14.46 16.58
C GLU A 355 2.58 -13.52 16.41
N PRO A 356 2.39 -12.91 15.22
CA PRO A 356 1.26 -12.00 15.02
C PRO A 356 -0.06 -12.78 15.00
N GLY A 357 -1.18 -12.07 15.26
CA GLY A 357 -2.51 -12.66 15.13
C GLY A 357 -2.77 -13.11 13.69
N ARG A 358 -2.43 -12.27 12.70
CA ARG A 358 -2.40 -12.62 11.27
C ARG A 358 -1.24 -11.95 10.54
N VAL A 359 -0.77 -12.58 9.47
CA VAL A 359 0.14 -12.01 8.47
C VAL A 359 -0.66 -11.66 7.22
N ILE A 360 -0.80 -10.37 6.96
CA ILE A 360 -1.49 -9.81 5.78
C ILE A 360 -0.44 -9.30 4.80
N VAL A 361 -0.56 -9.66 3.52
CA VAL A 361 0.41 -9.28 2.48
C VAL A 361 -0.27 -8.49 1.38
N LEU A 362 0.33 -7.38 0.97
CA LEU A 362 0.10 -6.74 -0.33
C LEU A 362 1.35 -6.94 -1.17
N PHE A 363 1.25 -7.79 -2.19
CA PHE A 363 2.35 -8.14 -3.09
C PHE A 363 2.17 -7.50 -4.46
N GLN A 364 3.23 -6.85 -4.95
CA GLN A 364 3.32 -6.39 -6.33
C GLN A 364 4.36 -7.23 -7.07
N PRO A 365 3.93 -8.10 -8.00
CA PRO A 365 4.87 -8.88 -8.80
C PRO A 365 5.75 -7.95 -9.64
N HIS A 366 7.01 -8.33 -9.85
CA HIS A 366 7.98 -7.55 -10.62
C HIS A 366 8.43 -8.36 -11.85
N ARG A 367 8.19 -7.81 -13.05
CA ARG A 367 8.38 -8.41 -14.39
C ARG A 367 7.37 -9.52 -14.74
N PHE A 368 6.95 -9.54 -16.01
CA PHE A 368 6.05 -10.56 -16.56
C PHE A 368 6.76 -11.91 -16.67
N SER A 369 8.02 -11.90 -17.13
CA SER A 369 8.84 -13.10 -17.31
C SER A 369 9.01 -13.90 -16.01
N ARG A 370 9.33 -13.22 -14.91
CA ARG A 370 9.48 -13.82 -13.57
C ARG A 370 8.15 -14.35 -13.04
N THR A 371 7.09 -13.54 -13.16
CA THR A 371 5.74 -13.92 -12.73
C THR A 371 5.29 -15.20 -13.42
N HIS A 372 5.55 -15.33 -14.72
CA HIS A 372 5.18 -16.52 -15.48
C HIS A 372 5.98 -17.76 -15.05
N LYS A 373 7.32 -17.63 -14.92
CA LYS A 373 8.21 -18.76 -14.63
C LYS A 373 8.08 -19.29 -13.21
N LEU A 374 7.91 -18.41 -12.23
CA LEU A 374 7.97 -18.75 -10.79
C LEU A 374 6.60 -18.75 -10.11
N ALA A 375 5.49 -18.79 -10.88
CA ALA A 375 4.14 -18.70 -10.34
C ALA A 375 3.87 -19.75 -9.25
N ASP A 376 4.25 -21.02 -9.52
CA ASP A 376 4.05 -22.12 -8.58
C ASP A 376 4.86 -21.94 -7.29
N ASP A 377 6.10 -21.46 -7.38
CA ASP A 377 6.96 -21.22 -6.22
C ASP A 377 6.47 -20.05 -5.37
N PHE A 378 5.93 -18.99 -5.98
CA PHE A 378 5.18 -17.97 -5.25
C PHE A 378 3.95 -18.58 -4.56
N GLY A 379 3.21 -19.44 -5.27
CA GLY A 379 2.04 -20.13 -4.75
C GLY A 379 2.33 -20.92 -3.46
N LYS A 380 3.44 -21.66 -3.43
CA LYS A 380 3.94 -22.37 -2.24
C LYS A 380 4.41 -21.41 -1.14
N THR A 381 5.19 -20.41 -1.51
CA THR A 381 5.81 -19.45 -0.58
C THR A 381 4.75 -18.69 0.22
N PHE A 382 3.71 -18.21 -0.45
CA PHE A 382 2.65 -17.43 0.19
C PHE A 382 1.75 -18.26 1.11
N GLN A 383 1.89 -19.58 1.17
CA GLN A 383 1.18 -20.40 2.16
C GLN A 383 1.56 -20.06 3.61
N ALA A 384 2.68 -19.36 3.83
CA ALA A 384 3.04 -18.85 5.13
C ALA A 384 2.25 -17.59 5.56
N ALA A 385 1.45 -16.97 4.68
CA ALA A 385 0.59 -15.82 4.99
C ALA A 385 -0.85 -16.26 5.31
N ASP A 386 -1.64 -15.39 5.96
CA ASP A 386 -3.06 -15.67 6.22
C ASP A 386 -3.98 -15.09 5.13
N LEU A 387 -3.55 -13.97 4.54
CA LEU A 387 -4.28 -13.29 3.46
C LEU A 387 -3.30 -12.54 2.56
N VAL A 388 -3.44 -12.74 1.24
CA VAL A 388 -2.60 -12.12 0.22
C VAL A 388 -3.45 -11.30 -0.75
N PHE A 389 -3.08 -10.05 -0.94
CA PHE A 389 -3.57 -9.18 -1.99
C PHE A 389 -2.47 -9.06 -3.04
N VAL A 390 -2.80 -9.28 -4.30
CA VAL A 390 -1.85 -9.18 -5.41
C VAL A 390 -2.28 -8.07 -6.34
N THR A 391 -1.39 -7.12 -6.65
CA THR A 391 -1.66 -6.06 -7.63
C THR A 391 -1.32 -6.51 -9.04
N ASP A 392 -1.55 -5.65 -10.03
CA ASP A 392 -0.97 -5.88 -11.35
C ASP A 392 0.57 -5.80 -11.32
N ILE A 393 1.20 -6.32 -12.37
CA ILE A 393 2.64 -6.52 -12.47
C ILE A 393 3.35 -5.18 -12.70
N TYR A 394 4.38 -4.92 -11.90
CA TYR A 394 5.34 -3.86 -12.20
C TYR A 394 6.24 -4.30 -13.35
N ALA A 395 5.97 -3.80 -14.56
CA ALA A 395 6.56 -4.28 -15.81
C ALA A 395 8.09 -4.14 -15.88
N ALA A 396 8.67 -3.12 -15.23
CA ALA A 396 10.11 -2.83 -15.27
C ALA A 396 10.70 -2.79 -16.71
N SER A 397 9.94 -2.23 -17.66
CA SER A 397 10.28 -2.13 -19.10
C SER A 397 10.10 -3.41 -19.94
N GLU A 398 9.48 -4.47 -19.41
CA GLU A 398 9.03 -5.61 -20.22
C GLU A 398 7.70 -5.35 -20.93
N ASP A 399 7.55 -5.92 -22.12
CA ASP A 399 6.26 -5.99 -22.80
C ASP A 399 5.34 -7.01 -22.08
N PRO A 400 4.02 -6.74 -21.97
CA PRO A 400 3.09 -7.69 -21.37
C PRO A 400 3.10 -9.05 -22.06
N ILE A 401 3.12 -10.13 -21.26
CA ILE A 401 2.95 -11.50 -21.76
C ILE A 401 1.46 -11.85 -21.74
N PRO A 402 0.84 -12.24 -22.88
CA PRO A 402 -0.58 -12.61 -22.91
C PRO A 402 -0.94 -13.68 -21.88
N GLY A 403 -1.97 -13.42 -21.07
CA GLY A 403 -2.45 -14.32 -20.03
C GLY A 403 -1.67 -14.27 -18.70
N VAL A 404 -0.60 -13.46 -18.61
CA VAL A 404 0.18 -13.29 -17.38
C VAL A 404 -0.17 -11.96 -16.71
N SER A 405 -0.62 -12.03 -15.46
CA SER A 405 -0.97 -10.86 -14.64
C SER A 405 -0.81 -11.19 -13.16
N GLY A 406 -1.12 -10.26 -12.26
CA GLY A 406 -1.20 -10.57 -10.82
C GLY A 406 -2.20 -11.69 -10.50
N GLN A 407 -3.23 -11.90 -11.32
CA GLN A 407 -4.16 -13.03 -11.19
C GLN A 407 -3.44 -14.38 -11.30
N THR A 408 -2.37 -14.48 -12.11
CA THR A 408 -1.56 -15.69 -12.24
C THR A 408 -0.98 -16.14 -10.90
N ILE A 409 -0.54 -15.20 -10.07
CA ILE A 409 -0.04 -15.49 -8.71
C ILE A 409 -1.18 -15.87 -7.78
N VAL A 410 -2.32 -15.16 -7.85
CA VAL A 410 -3.51 -15.50 -7.05
C VAL A 410 -3.96 -16.94 -7.31
N ASP A 411 -4.04 -17.33 -8.59
CA ASP A 411 -4.43 -18.68 -8.98
C ASP A 411 -3.44 -19.72 -8.47
N ALA A 412 -2.13 -19.43 -8.55
CA ALA A 412 -1.09 -20.31 -8.02
C ALA A 412 -1.15 -20.47 -6.48
N ILE A 413 -1.47 -19.41 -5.74
CA ILE A 413 -1.67 -19.47 -4.28
C ILE A 413 -2.86 -20.36 -3.93
N LEU A 414 -3.99 -20.20 -4.64
CA LEU A 414 -5.20 -20.99 -4.41
C LEU A 414 -5.01 -22.46 -4.80
N ALA A 415 -4.17 -22.74 -5.80
CA ALA A 415 -3.85 -24.12 -6.20
C ALA A 415 -2.95 -24.84 -5.19
N ASN A 416 -2.10 -24.11 -4.45
CA ASN A 416 -1.10 -24.69 -3.55
C ASN A 416 -1.57 -24.83 -2.09
N GLY A 417 -2.74 -24.31 -1.70
CA GLY A 417 -3.24 -24.48 -0.34
C GLY A 417 -4.46 -23.64 0.03
N SER A 418 -4.61 -23.36 1.33
CA SER A 418 -5.80 -22.72 1.90
C SER A 418 -5.69 -21.22 2.10
N THR A 419 -4.52 -20.64 1.77
CA THR A 419 -4.28 -19.21 1.91
C THR A 419 -5.26 -18.42 1.06
N LYS A 420 -5.94 -17.45 1.67
CA LYS A 420 -6.86 -16.59 0.95
C LYS A 420 -6.06 -15.62 0.10
N ALA A 421 -6.39 -15.53 -1.18
CA ALA A 421 -5.77 -14.60 -2.11
C ALA A 421 -6.82 -13.82 -2.90
N SER A 422 -6.53 -12.55 -3.20
CA SER A 422 -7.40 -11.73 -4.05
C SER A 422 -6.60 -10.80 -4.95
N PHE A 423 -7.09 -10.62 -6.17
CA PHE A 423 -6.49 -9.73 -7.15
C PHE A 423 -7.06 -8.32 -7.00
N VAL A 424 -6.17 -7.35 -6.77
CA VAL A 424 -6.45 -5.91 -6.62
C VAL A 424 -5.62 -5.13 -7.65
N PRO A 425 -6.01 -5.15 -8.93
CA PRO A 425 -5.13 -4.77 -10.06
C PRO A 425 -4.53 -3.38 -9.90
N ASP A 426 -5.35 -2.41 -9.53
CA ASP A 426 -4.93 -1.02 -9.41
C ASP A 426 -4.29 -0.76 -8.04
N LEU A 427 -2.96 -0.57 -8.04
CA LEU A 427 -2.20 -0.22 -6.85
C LEU A 427 -2.71 1.07 -6.19
N SER A 428 -3.22 2.02 -6.97
CA SER A 428 -3.66 3.32 -6.45
C SER A 428 -4.82 3.19 -5.46
N THR A 429 -5.64 2.14 -5.63
CA THR A 429 -6.83 1.81 -4.83
C THR A 429 -6.69 0.53 -3.99
N ALA A 430 -5.64 -0.28 -4.20
CA ALA A 430 -5.40 -1.52 -3.45
C ALA A 430 -5.40 -1.33 -1.92
N HIS A 431 -4.90 -0.18 -1.44
CA HIS A 431 -4.86 0.17 -0.03
C HIS A 431 -6.25 0.19 0.65
N HIS A 432 -7.34 0.39 -0.10
CA HIS A 432 -8.70 0.32 0.44
C HIS A 432 -9.10 -1.08 0.87
N ALA A 433 -8.86 -2.07 0.00
CA ALA A 433 -9.20 -3.46 0.28
C ALA A 433 -8.39 -3.98 1.47
N VAL A 434 -7.10 -3.64 1.52
CA VAL A 434 -6.19 -4.02 2.60
C VAL A 434 -6.57 -3.30 3.89
N GLY A 435 -6.67 -1.97 3.89
CA GLY A 435 -6.97 -1.19 5.09
C GLY A 435 -8.32 -1.55 5.72
N ASN A 436 -9.33 -1.93 4.91
CA ASN A 436 -10.64 -2.33 5.42
C ASN A 436 -10.63 -3.66 6.19
N ILE A 437 -9.70 -4.56 5.90
CA ILE A 437 -9.63 -5.87 6.55
C ILE A 437 -8.68 -5.92 7.75
N LEU A 438 -7.85 -4.89 7.95
CA LEU A 438 -6.89 -4.83 9.05
C LEU A 438 -7.61 -4.89 10.40
N ALA A 439 -7.11 -5.77 11.26
CA ALA A 439 -7.59 -6.00 12.60
C ALA A 439 -6.44 -5.87 13.61
N GLU A 440 -6.80 -5.71 14.88
CA GLU A 440 -5.81 -5.64 15.94
C GLU A 440 -5.03 -6.96 16.04
N GLY A 441 -3.71 -6.85 16.22
CA GLY A 441 -2.78 -7.97 16.23
C GLY A 441 -2.24 -8.35 14.84
N ASP A 442 -2.68 -7.69 13.77
CA ASP A 442 -2.17 -7.94 12.42
C ASP A 442 -0.73 -7.40 12.24
N LEU A 443 0.07 -8.20 11.53
CA LEU A 443 1.30 -7.76 10.87
C LEU A 443 1.01 -7.64 9.37
N PHE A 444 1.07 -6.42 8.85
CA PHE A 444 0.85 -6.12 7.44
C PHE A 444 2.18 -5.88 6.72
N LEU A 445 2.38 -6.57 5.60
CA LEU A 445 3.56 -6.50 4.74
C LEU A 445 3.20 -5.88 3.38
N THR A 446 3.94 -4.86 2.96
CA THR A 446 4.08 -4.51 1.54
C THR A 446 5.31 -5.21 0.98
N LEU A 447 5.14 -6.02 -0.07
CA LEU A 447 6.20 -6.85 -0.66
C LEU A 447 6.36 -6.56 -2.16
N GLY A 448 7.58 -6.25 -2.58
CA GLY A 448 7.95 -6.15 -3.99
C GLY A 448 8.90 -5.00 -4.32
N ALA A 449 9.65 -5.14 -5.42
CA ALA A 449 10.67 -4.18 -5.84
C ALA A 449 10.10 -2.87 -6.44
N GLY A 450 8.85 -2.87 -6.88
CA GLY A 450 8.18 -1.71 -7.47
C GLY A 450 7.76 -0.65 -6.43
N ASN A 451 6.63 -0.01 -6.69
CA ASN A 451 6.10 1.09 -5.90
C ASN A 451 5.02 0.68 -4.87
N VAL A 452 4.87 -0.61 -4.58
CA VAL A 452 3.89 -1.15 -3.60
C VAL A 452 3.92 -0.47 -2.21
N HIS A 453 5.09 -0.03 -1.78
CA HIS A 453 5.29 0.70 -0.52
C HIS A 453 4.46 1.99 -0.42
N GLU A 454 4.09 2.61 -1.55
CA GLU A 454 3.23 3.79 -1.60
C GLU A 454 1.83 3.49 -1.06
N ALA A 455 1.26 2.32 -1.36
CA ALA A 455 -0.01 1.88 -0.81
C ALA A 455 0.08 1.66 0.71
N GLY A 456 1.19 1.09 1.19
CA GLY A 456 1.47 0.96 2.63
C GLY A 456 1.52 2.31 3.34
N ASN A 457 2.18 3.30 2.73
CA ASN A 457 2.28 4.66 3.29
C ASN A 457 0.91 5.34 3.43
N LYS A 458 0.00 5.16 2.46
CA LYS A 458 -1.39 5.67 2.56
C LYS A 458 -2.13 5.09 3.75
N ILE A 459 -2.04 3.77 3.94
CA ILE A 459 -2.65 3.08 5.10
C ILE A 459 -2.07 3.62 6.40
N ILE A 460 -0.75 3.75 6.51
CA ILE A 460 -0.09 4.23 7.73
C ILE A 460 -0.56 5.65 8.09
N ARG A 461 -0.63 6.54 7.12
CA ARG A 461 -1.10 7.92 7.31
C ARG A 461 -2.50 7.95 7.92
N ASP A 462 -3.41 7.18 7.35
CA ASP A 462 -4.81 7.19 7.77
C ASP A 462 -5.02 6.39 9.06
N LEU A 463 -4.26 5.30 9.26
CA LEU A 463 -4.32 4.46 10.45
C LEU A 463 -3.91 5.24 11.71
N LYS A 464 -2.91 6.13 11.62
CA LYS A 464 -2.54 7.01 12.73
C LYS A 464 -3.72 7.87 13.19
N VAL A 465 -4.45 8.46 12.25
CA VAL A 465 -5.65 9.26 12.54
C VAL A 465 -6.75 8.38 13.14
N LEU A 466 -6.96 7.18 12.60
CA LEU A 466 -7.94 6.21 13.12
C LEU A 466 -7.64 5.82 14.57
N GLU A 467 -6.37 5.58 14.90
CA GLU A 467 -5.94 5.24 16.26
C GLU A 467 -6.17 6.40 17.24
N GLU A 468 -5.92 7.65 16.81
CA GLU A 468 -6.26 8.84 17.60
C GLU A 468 -7.77 8.95 17.84
N ILE A 469 -8.60 8.80 16.80
CA ILE A 469 -10.07 8.80 16.94
C ILE A 469 -10.50 7.72 17.94
N ARG A 470 -9.99 6.50 17.82
CA ARG A 470 -10.34 5.38 18.71
C ARG A 470 -10.00 5.69 20.17
N ASN A 471 -8.83 6.28 20.43
CA ASN A 471 -8.37 6.58 21.77
C ASN A 471 -9.17 7.71 22.43
N GLU A 472 -9.48 8.77 21.69
CA GLU A 472 -10.20 9.94 22.21
C GLU A 472 -11.70 9.65 22.41
N THR A 473 -12.32 9.01 21.42
CA THR A 473 -13.79 8.80 21.39
C THR A 473 -14.24 7.54 22.12
N LYS A 474 -13.31 6.61 22.40
CA LYS A 474 -13.57 5.29 22.97
C LYS A 474 -14.57 4.45 22.14
N VAL A 475 -14.73 4.76 20.86
CA VAL A 475 -15.52 3.97 19.92
C VAL A 475 -14.70 2.75 19.48
N SER A 476 -15.20 1.55 19.78
CA SER A 476 -14.54 0.29 19.38
C SER A 476 -14.81 -0.09 17.93
N ALA A 477 -16.04 0.14 17.45
CA ALA A 477 -16.48 -0.14 16.10
C ALA A 477 -16.04 0.98 15.14
N ILE A 478 -14.76 0.96 14.77
CA ILE A 478 -14.14 1.93 13.86
C ILE A 478 -13.26 1.23 12.83
N LYS A 479 -13.36 1.61 11.56
CA LYS A 479 -12.67 0.96 10.42
C LYS A 479 -12.13 1.98 9.43
N LEU A 480 -11.04 1.61 8.74
CA LEU A 480 -10.59 2.29 7.53
C LEU A 480 -11.38 1.80 6.31
N TYR A 481 -11.58 2.71 5.37
CA TYR A 481 -12.03 2.41 4.00
C TYR A 481 -13.27 1.51 3.90
N GLU A 482 -14.26 1.69 4.79
CA GLU A 482 -15.47 0.85 4.81
C GLU A 482 -16.32 1.09 3.54
N PRO A 483 -16.58 0.05 2.71
CA PRO A 483 -17.33 0.23 1.47
C PRO A 483 -18.76 0.71 1.74
N MET A 484 -19.11 1.90 1.23
CA MET A 484 -20.45 2.46 1.41
C MET A 484 -21.55 1.67 0.70
N SER A 485 -21.18 0.82 -0.27
CA SER A 485 -22.08 -0.18 -0.86
C SER A 485 -22.66 -1.17 0.15
N ARG A 486 -22.02 -1.38 1.32
CA ARG A 486 -22.59 -2.19 2.42
C ARG A 486 -23.60 -1.41 3.26
N HIS A 487 -23.57 -0.08 3.19
CA HIS A 487 -24.30 0.83 4.07
C HIS A 487 -25.31 1.73 3.32
N SER A 488 -25.52 1.49 2.03
CA SER A 488 -26.54 2.16 1.20
C SER A 488 -27.61 1.19 0.71
N THR A 489 -28.86 1.65 0.57
CA THR A 489 -29.94 0.80 0.04
C THR A 489 -29.79 0.51 -1.45
N MET A 490 -29.09 1.40 -2.16
CA MET A 490 -28.68 1.23 -3.56
C MET A 490 -27.61 0.14 -3.72
N ARG A 491 -26.87 -0.18 -2.65
CA ARG A 491 -25.71 -1.07 -2.64
C ARG A 491 -24.61 -0.67 -3.62
N VAL A 492 -24.43 0.64 -3.72
CA VAL A 492 -23.43 1.31 -4.56
C VAL A 492 -22.68 2.31 -3.67
N GLY A 493 -21.39 2.49 -3.94
CA GLY A 493 -20.56 3.47 -3.25
C GLY A 493 -19.16 2.99 -2.94
N GLY A 494 -18.21 3.91 -3.13
CA GLY A 494 -16.82 3.77 -2.70
C GLY A 494 -16.65 3.76 -1.18
N PRO A 495 -15.40 3.78 -0.69
CA PRO A 495 -15.10 3.66 0.73
C PRO A 495 -15.41 4.93 1.53
N ALA A 496 -15.82 4.77 2.79
CA ALA A 496 -15.69 5.80 3.81
C ALA A 496 -14.25 5.78 4.35
N GLN A 497 -13.53 6.90 4.27
CA GLN A 497 -12.13 6.97 4.74
C GLN A 497 -12.01 6.52 6.20
N PHE A 498 -12.79 7.14 7.10
CA PHE A 498 -12.93 6.70 8.49
C PHE A 498 -14.39 6.37 8.78
N TRP A 499 -14.69 5.11 9.06
CA TRP A 499 -16.04 4.67 9.44
C TRP A 499 -16.12 4.51 10.95
N ILE A 500 -17.09 5.17 11.61
CA ILE A 500 -17.22 5.25 13.07
C ILE A 500 -18.65 4.87 13.49
N GLU A 501 -18.82 3.89 14.37
CA GLU A 501 -20.13 3.49 14.90
C GLU A 501 -20.24 3.74 16.42
N PRO A 502 -20.61 4.95 16.86
CA PRO A 502 -20.85 5.23 18.27
C PRO A 502 -22.17 4.60 18.73
N SER A 503 -22.17 4.02 19.93
CA SER A 503 -23.37 3.47 20.58
C SER A 503 -23.98 4.41 21.62
N GLU A 504 -23.20 5.38 22.11
CA GLU A 504 -23.63 6.36 23.11
C GLU A 504 -23.54 7.80 22.59
N PHE A 505 -24.38 8.70 23.14
CA PHE A 505 -24.42 10.09 22.70
C PHE A 505 -23.09 10.83 22.91
N GLY A 506 -22.40 10.57 24.03
CA GLY A 506 -21.09 11.15 24.32
C GLY A 506 -20.05 10.76 23.27
N GLN A 507 -20.03 9.49 22.85
CA GLN A 507 -19.10 9.02 21.82
C GLN A 507 -19.30 9.72 20.47
N LEU A 508 -20.55 10.01 20.10
CA LEU A 508 -20.85 10.79 18.90
C LEU A 508 -20.35 12.23 19.05
N ALA A 509 -20.59 12.86 20.21
CA ALA A 509 -20.13 14.22 20.50
C ALA A 509 -18.60 14.32 20.45
N ASP A 510 -17.90 13.38 21.10
CA ASP A 510 -16.45 13.30 21.10
C ASP A 510 -15.90 13.10 19.69
N SER A 511 -16.55 12.23 18.88
CA SER A 511 -16.14 11.97 17.49
C SER A 511 -16.28 13.21 16.61
N VAL A 512 -17.41 13.91 16.71
CA VAL A 512 -17.66 15.15 15.98
C VAL A 512 -16.67 16.24 16.40
N SER A 513 -16.47 16.41 17.71
CA SER A 513 -15.54 17.40 18.29
C SER A 513 -14.11 17.15 17.84
N PHE A 514 -13.64 15.90 17.96
CA PHE A 514 -12.30 15.48 17.52
C PHE A 514 -12.08 15.81 16.04
N CYS A 515 -13.03 15.46 15.18
CA CYS A 515 -12.91 15.68 13.74
C CYS A 515 -12.91 17.18 13.41
N LYS A 516 -13.82 17.95 14.01
CA LYS A 516 -13.91 19.41 13.82
C LYS A 516 -12.61 20.11 14.24
N ALA A 517 -12.03 19.73 15.39
CA ALA A 517 -10.78 20.29 15.89
C ALA A 517 -9.58 20.05 14.95
N ARG A 518 -9.59 18.95 14.18
CA ARG A 518 -8.54 18.60 13.21
C ARG A 518 -8.88 18.94 11.76
N GLY A 519 -10.01 19.61 11.51
CA GLY A 519 -10.47 19.92 10.15
C GLY A 519 -10.84 18.69 9.31
N ILE A 520 -11.16 17.56 9.95
CA ILE A 520 -11.62 16.34 9.28
C ILE A 520 -13.12 16.52 8.96
N PRO A 521 -13.54 16.45 7.68
CA PRO A 521 -14.95 16.53 7.32
C PRO A 521 -15.77 15.42 7.98
N VAL A 522 -16.96 15.77 8.49
CA VAL A 522 -17.86 14.81 9.15
C VAL A 522 -19.15 14.63 8.35
N ARG A 523 -19.55 13.38 8.15
CA ARG A 523 -20.84 12.99 7.57
C ARG A 523 -21.56 12.00 8.47
N ILE A 524 -22.77 12.33 8.92
CA ILE A 524 -23.63 11.36 9.60
C ILE A 524 -24.44 10.60 8.55
N VAL A 525 -24.38 9.27 8.59
CA VAL A 525 -25.14 8.40 7.69
C VAL A 525 -26.01 7.46 8.51
N GLY A 526 -27.31 7.47 8.24
CA GLY A 526 -28.26 6.49 8.79
C GLY A 526 -28.16 5.16 8.06
N ARG A 527 -29.29 4.61 7.59
CA ARG A 527 -29.32 3.37 6.79
C ARG A 527 -28.88 3.53 5.32
N GLY A 528 -28.43 4.72 4.93
CA GLY A 528 -28.07 5.07 3.55
C GLY A 528 -29.22 4.92 2.54
N SER A 529 -30.47 5.11 2.98
CA SER A 529 -31.59 5.31 2.07
C SER A 529 -31.60 6.73 1.52
N ASN A 530 -32.12 6.93 0.31
CA ASN A 530 -32.08 8.20 -0.42
C ASN A 530 -30.65 8.74 -0.67
N LEU A 531 -29.64 7.87 -0.62
CA LEU A 531 -28.24 8.23 -0.90
C LEU A 531 -27.73 7.48 -2.14
N LEU A 532 -26.98 8.20 -2.98
CA LEU A 532 -26.05 7.63 -3.96
C LEU A 532 -24.65 8.10 -3.58
N ILE A 533 -23.78 7.16 -3.24
CA ILE A 533 -22.39 7.47 -2.90
C ILE A 533 -21.55 7.24 -4.16
N ARG A 534 -20.71 8.20 -4.52
CA ARG A 534 -19.80 8.12 -5.66
C ARG A 534 -18.73 7.04 -5.46
N ASP A 535 -18.11 6.61 -6.56
CA ASP A 535 -17.16 5.48 -6.58
C ASP A 535 -15.83 5.80 -5.88
N GLY A 536 -15.42 7.08 -5.86
CA GLY A 536 -14.27 7.56 -5.07
C GLY A 536 -14.48 7.55 -3.55
N GLY A 537 -15.74 7.43 -3.10
CA GLY A 537 -16.07 7.31 -1.68
C GLY A 537 -16.23 8.64 -0.96
N ILE A 538 -16.21 8.61 0.37
CA ILE A 538 -16.39 9.78 1.23
C ILE A 538 -15.11 10.03 2.03
N ARG A 539 -14.48 11.18 1.77
CA ARG A 539 -13.35 11.70 2.53
C ARG A 539 -13.77 12.11 3.95
N GLY A 540 -12.90 11.86 4.92
CA GLY A 540 -13.12 12.18 6.32
C GLY A 540 -13.94 11.14 7.08
N ALA A 541 -14.58 11.58 8.15
CA ALA A 541 -15.32 10.71 9.06
C ALA A 541 -16.76 10.51 8.61
N VAL A 542 -17.12 9.26 8.34
CA VAL A 542 -18.50 8.82 8.18
C VAL A 542 -18.94 8.16 9.48
N ILE A 543 -19.89 8.79 10.16
CA ILE A 543 -20.37 8.33 11.47
C ILE A 543 -21.76 7.74 11.31
N HIS A 544 -21.93 6.50 11.78
CA HIS A 544 -23.17 5.76 11.77
C HIS A 544 -23.64 5.47 13.21
N PRO A 545 -24.53 6.29 13.78
CA PRO A 545 -25.03 6.09 15.14
C PRO A 545 -25.86 4.80 15.22
N ALA A 546 -25.37 3.82 15.98
CA ALA A 546 -25.98 2.49 16.05
C ALA A 546 -25.70 1.79 17.39
N GLY A 547 -26.66 0.99 17.86
CA GLY A 547 -26.54 0.31 19.16
C GLY A 547 -26.83 1.24 20.34
N GLY A 548 -26.67 0.72 21.56
CA GLY A 548 -26.81 1.49 22.82
C GLY A 548 -28.01 2.45 22.85
N ALA A 549 -27.75 3.70 23.26
CA ALA A 549 -28.72 4.78 23.30
C ALA A 549 -29.37 5.08 21.93
N PHE A 550 -28.68 4.85 20.81
CA PHE A 550 -29.22 5.10 19.46
C PHE A 550 -30.22 4.04 19.00
N SER A 551 -30.23 2.84 19.61
CA SER A 551 -31.18 1.76 19.32
C SER A 551 -32.31 1.62 20.36
N ALA A 552 -32.28 2.46 21.40
CA ALA A 552 -33.24 2.46 22.49
C ALA A 552 -34.61 2.99 22.05
N VAL A 553 -35.67 2.37 22.58
CA VAL A 553 -37.06 2.81 22.42
C VAL A 553 -37.76 2.72 23.76
N THR A 554 -38.49 3.76 24.13
CA THR A 554 -39.28 3.84 25.37
C THR A 554 -40.69 4.33 25.02
N VAL A 555 -41.69 3.87 25.77
CA VAL A 555 -43.11 4.17 25.55
C VAL A 555 -43.69 4.73 26.84
N GLU A 556 -44.34 5.89 26.75
CA GLU A 556 -45.00 6.56 27.87
C GLU A 556 -46.37 7.07 27.42
N GLY A 557 -47.44 6.41 27.89
CA GLY A 557 -48.80 6.69 27.43
C GLY A 557 -48.93 6.46 25.92
N THR A 558 -49.30 7.51 25.17
CA THR A 558 -49.40 7.49 23.70
C THR A 558 -48.14 8.03 23.00
N THR A 559 -47.04 8.25 23.74
CA THR A 559 -45.79 8.77 23.20
C THR A 559 -44.72 7.69 23.11
N ILE A 560 -43.91 7.77 22.06
CA ILE A 560 -42.79 6.86 21.80
C ILE A 560 -41.52 7.68 21.65
N THR A 561 -40.53 7.46 22.51
CA THR A 561 -39.20 8.06 22.37
C THR A 561 -38.23 7.03 21.80
N ALA A 562 -37.62 7.35 20.66
CA ALA A 562 -36.72 6.46 19.94
C ALA A 562 -35.39 7.13 19.59
N GLY A 563 -34.28 6.42 19.77
CA GLY A 563 -32.96 6.84 19.30
C GLY A 563 -32.90 6.91 17.77
N VAL A 564 -32.01 7.75 17.22
CA VAL A 564 -31.96 7.97 15.76
C VAL A 564 -31.57 6.74 14.92
N GLY A 565 -30.92 5.75 15.53
CA GLY A 565 -30.57 4.47 14.90
C GLY A 565 -31.77 3.53 14.73
N VAL A 566 -32.88 3.77 15.44
CA VAL A 566 -34.07 2.91 15.43
C VAL A 566 -34.72 2.91 14.05
N ARG A 567 -34.96 1.71 13.50
CA ARG A 567 -35.66 1.53 12.22
C ARG A 567 -37.13 1.93 12.33
N PHE A 568 -37.66 2.56 11.31
CA PHE A 568 -39.08 2.92 11.22
C PHE A 568 -40.04 1.74 11.44
N LYS A 569 -39.75 0.59 10.82
CA LYS A 569 -40.48 -0.66 11.09
C LYS A 569 -40.50 -1.07 12.57
N LYS A 570 -39.42 -0.81 13.32
CA LYS A 570 -39.36 -1.14 14.76
C LYS A 570 -40.25 -0.18 15.56
N VAL A 571 -40.28 1.10 15.21
CA VAL A 571 -41.20 2.08 15.83
C VAL A 571 -42.66 1.65 15.60
N ALA A 572 -43.04 1.33 14.37
CA ALA A 572 -44.38 0.88 14.03
C ALA A 572 -44.79 -0.41 14.76
N SER A 573 -43.87 -1.39 14.87
CA SER A 573 -44.12 -2.64 15.63
C SER A 573 -44.38 -2.38 17.11
N ILE A 574 -43.54 -1.55 17.74
CA ILE A 574 -43.67 -1.21 19.16
C ILE A 574 -44.96 -0.42 19.40
N ALA A 575 -45.29 0.51 18.50
CA ALA A 575 -46.54 1.27 18.56
C ALA A 575 -47.75 0.33 18.56
N ARG A 576 -47.80 -0.63 17.64
CA ARG A 576 -48.84 -1.66 17.58
C ARG A 576 -48.93 -2.48 18.87
N GLU A 577 -47.80 -2.95 19.40
CA GLU A 577 -47.75 -3.74 20.64
C GLU A 577 -48.34 -3.00 21.85
N HIS A 578 -48.28 -1.67 21.83
CA HIS A 578 -48.79 -0.80 22.90
C HIS A 578 -50.15 -0.14 22.55
N GLY A 579 -50.80 -0.53 21.45
CA GLY A 579 -52.09 0.04 21.05
C GLY A 579 -52.02 1.51 20.64
N ILE A 580 -50.89 1.94 20.07
CA ILE A 580 -50.62 3.31 19.63
C ILE A 580 -50.68 3.34 18.10
N GLY A 581 -51.76 3.88 17.55
CA GLY A 581 -51.95 4.09 16.12
C GLY A 581 -51.29 5.37 15.59
N GLY A 582 -51.25 5.50 14.27
CA GLY A 582 -50.67 6.64 13.54
C GLY A 582 -49.26 6.41 13.02
N PHE A 583 -48.60 5.30 13.38
CA PHE A 583 -47.23 4.97 12.94
C PHE A 583 -47.19 4.01 11.74
N GLU A 584 -48.33 3.65 11.15
CA GLU A 584 -48.43 2.60 10.14
C GLU A 584 -47.78 2.98 8.80
N TRP A 585 -47.69 4.27 8.51
CA TRP A 585 -46.98 4.82 7.35
C TRP A 585 -45.48 4.53 7.37
N MET A 586 -44.91 4.29 8.57
CA MET A 586 -43.49 3.94 8.76
C MET A 586 -43.18 2.51 8.29
N GLU A 587 -44.19 1.65 8.13
CA GLU A 587 -44.00 0.28 7.64
C GLU A 587 -43.54 0.27 6.19
N GLY A 588 -42.52 -0.55 5.92
CA GLY A 588 -41.94 -0.69 4.57
C GLY A 588 -41.11 0.51 4.09
N ILE A 589 -40.98 1.61 4.85
CA ILE A 589 -40.00 2.66 4.55
C ILE A 589 -38.58 2.16 4.89
N PRO A 590 -37.66 2.10 3.91
CA PRO A 590 -36.27 1.78 4.19
C PRO A 590 -35.63 3.01 4.85
N GLY A 591 -35.55 3.02 6.19
CA GLY A 591 -35.01 4.16 6.93
C GLY A 591 -34.96 3.96 8.44
N ASN A 592 -34.33 4.91 9.12
CA ASN A 592 -34.32 5.04 10.57
C ASN A 592 -34.81 6.43 10.99
N VAL A 593 -35.09 6.58 12.28
CA VAL A 593 -35.58 7.83 12.88
C VAL A 593 -34.71 9.03 12.48
N GLY A 594 -33.38 8.90 12.50
CA GLY A 594 -32.47 9.99 12.13
C GLY A 594 -32.61 10.46 10.68
N GLY A 595 -32.61 9.52 9.73
CA GLY A 595 -32.86 9.84 8.32
C GLY A 595 -34.26 10.42 8.10
N GLY A 596 -35.25 9.88 8.83
CA GLY A 596 -36.61 10.39 8.88
C GLY A 596 -36.70 11.85 9.27
N LEU A 597 -36.08 12.22 10.40
CA LEU A 597 -36.02 13.59 10.87
C LEU A 597 -35.28 14.48 9.87
N ARG A 598 -34.10 14.06 9.39
CA ARG A 598 -33.26 14.88 8.49
C ARG A 598 -33.98 15.26 7.20
N MET A 599 -34.74 14.31 6.67
CA MET A 599 -35.46 14.42 5.41
C MET A 599 -36.93 14.77 5.59
N ASN A 600 -37.41 15.09 6.81
CA ASN A 600 -38.84 15.15 7.14
C ASN A 600 -39.64 14.07 6.36
N ALA A 601 -39.23 12.82 6.50
CA ALA A 601 -39.67 11.77 5.59
C ALA A 601 -41.17 11.54 5.76
N GLY A 602 -41.87 11.33 4.65
CA GLY A 602 -43.31 11.05 4.67
C GLY A 602 -43.75 10.02 3.64
N ALA A 603 -44.88 9.39 3.93
CA ALA A 603 -45.63 8.47 3.07
C ALA A 603 -47.11 8.49 3.46
N MET A 604 -48.01 8.16 2.52
CA MET A 604 -49.45 8.02 2.79
C MET A 604 -50.10 9.27 3.43
N GLY A 605 -49.61 10.45 3.08
CA GLY A 605 -50.14 11.73 3.57
C GLY A 605 -49.67 12.13 4.98
N VAL A 606 -48.74 11.40 5.58
CA VAL A 606 -48.14 11.72 6.89
C VAL A 606 -46.64 11.96 6.72
N GLU A 607 -46.12 13.02 7.34
CA GLU A 607 -44.69 13.33 7.44
C GLU A 607 -44.17 13.10 8.86
N THR A 608 -42.85 12.94 8.99
CA THR A 608 -42.20 12.68 10.27
C THR A 608 -42.55 13.77 11.31
N PHE A 609 -42.49 15.05 10.93
CA PHE A 609 -42.75 16.17 11.83
C PHE A 609 -44.23 16.43 12.14
N ASP A 610 -45.16 15.67 11.54
CA ASP A 610 -46.57 15.68 11.95
C ASP A 610 -46.75 14.98 13.30
N GLN A 611 -45.84 14.06 13.65
CA GLN A 611 -45.90 13.27 14.87
C GLN A 611 -44.82 13.63 15.89
N VAL A 612 -43.81 14.41 15.52
CA VAL A 612 -42.73 14.82 16.45
C VAL A 612 -43.31 15.71 17.56
N VAL A 613 -42.97 15.37 18.81
CA VAL A 613 -43.20 16.18 20.01
C VAL A 613 -41.94 16.94 20.38
N ALA A 614 -40.80 16.26 20.39
CA ALA A 614 -39.51 16.83 20.74
C ALA A 614 -38.37 16.05 20.07
N VAL A 615 -37.24 16.72 19.85
CA VAL A 615 -36.01 16.14 19.31
C VAL A 615 -34.84 16.56 20.19
N THR A 616 -34.00 15.60 20.58
CA THR A 616 -32.72 15.88 21.25
C THR A 616 -31.62 15.97 20.19
N PHE A 617 -30.86 17.06 20.22
CA PHE A 617 -29.77 17.37 19.31
C PHE A 617 -28.43 17.38 20.05
N LEU A 618 -27.37 17.02 19.33
CA LEU A 618 -26.03 17.53 19.56
C LEU A 618 -25.90 18.82 18.74
N ASP A 619 -25.74 19.95 19.43
CA ASP A 619 -25.65 21.26 18.82
C ASP A 619 -24.24 21.57 18.30
N GLU A 620 -24.13 22.59 17.45
CA GLU A 620 -22.86 23.02 16.83
C GLU A 620 -21.77 23.42 17.85
N ASP A 621 -22.19 23.83 19.06
CA ASP A 621 -21.34 24.15 20.20
C ASP A 621 -20.91 22.91 21.02
N GLY A 622 -21.38 21.72 20.66
CA GLY A 622 -21.04 20.45 21.31
C GLY A 622 -21.97 20.05 22.45
N GLU A 623 -22.97 20.87 22.79
CA GLU A 623 -23.90 20.62 23.88
C GLU A 623 -25.12 19.81 23.44
N ILE A 624 -25.66 19.00 24.34
CA ILE A 624 -26.85 18.18 24.06
C ILE A 624 -28.09 18.88 24.59
N ARG A 625 -29.02 19.24 23.69
CA ARG A 625 -30.25 19.97 24.04
C ARG A 625 -31.48 19.34 23.42
N THR A 626 -32.61 19.41 24.12
CA THR A 626 -33.91 18.98 23.60
C THR A 626 -34.73 20.19 23.22
N ARG A 627 -35.27 20.18 21.99
CA ARG A 627 -36.19 21.20 21.47
C ARG A 627 -37.56 20.58 21.23
N LYS A 628 -38.61 21.32 21.52
CA LYS A 628 -39.99 20.94 21.17
C LYS A 628 -40.24 21.17 19.68
N ARG A 629 -41.28 20.52 19.14
CA ARG A 629 -41.65 20.61 17.72
C ARG A 629 -41.83 22.06 17.24
N ASP A 630 -42.48 22.91 18.02
CA ASP A 630 -42.77 24.32 17.71
C ASP A 630 -41.50 25.19 17.68
N GLU A 631 -40.41 24.71 18.28
CA GLU A 631 -39.10 25.35 18.24
C GLU A 631 -38.28 24.93 17.01
N ILE A 632 -38.72 23.94 16.23
CA ILE A 632 -37.97 23.36 15.11
C ILE A 632 -38.60 23.77 13.77
N LYS A 633 -37.82 24.43 12.91
CA LYS A 633 -38.28 24.74 11.54
C LYS A 633 -38.15 23.52 10.64
N PHE A 634 -39.24 23.15 9.96
CA PHE A 634 -39.26 22.06 8.97
C PHE A 634 -40.08 22.44 7.74
N TYR A 635 -39.71 21.84 6.60
CA TYR A 635 -40.33 22.00 5.30
C TYR A 635 -40.46 20.62 4.63
N TYR A 636 -41.17 20.57 3.50
CA TYR A 636 -41.21 19.37 2.66
C TYR A 636 -39.79 18.89 2.34
N ARG A 637 -39.51 17.65 2.73
CA ARG A 637 -38.22 16.97 2.56
C ARG A 637 -36.97 17.67 3.15
N ASN A 638 -37.13 18.64 4.06
CA ASN A 638 -36.00 19.44 4.54
C ASN A 638 -36.21 20.01 5.94
N VAL A 639 -35.25 19.74 6.83
CA VAL A 639 -35.17 20.33 8.18
C VAL A 639 -33.85 21.10 8.30
N PRO A 640 -33.84 22.44 8.19
CA PRO A 640 -32.62 23.24 8.16
C PRO A 640 -31.73 23.10 9.39
N GLU A 641 -32.32 22.93 10.58
CA GLU A 641 -31.56 22.81 11.83
C GLU A 641 -30.67 21.56 11.87
N LEU A 642 -31.09 20.49 11.17
CA LEU A 642 -30.32 19.25 11.03
C LEU A 642 -29.21 19.33 9.98
N ARG A 643 -28.94 20.54 9.44
CA ARG A 643 -27.74 20.80 8.63
C ARG A 643 -26.52 21.13 9.50
N ARG A 644 -26.74 21.72 10.68
CA ARG A 644 -25.69 22.17 11.61
C ARG A 644 -25.67 21.41 12.92
N ASN A 645 -26.81 20.87 13.33
CA ASN A 645 -26.97 20.06 14.53
C ASN A 645 -27.27 18.59 14.16
N TYR A 646 -26.98 17.66 15.06
CA TYR A 646 -27.18 16.22 14.82
C TYR A 646 -28.26 15.67 15.75
N ALA A 647 -29.33 15.10 15.21
CA ALA A 647 -30.34 14.44 16.03
C ALA A 647 -29.77 13.19 16.74
N LEU A 648 -30.16 13.01 17.99
CA LEU A 648 -29.75 11.89 18.86
C LEU A 648 -30.92 10.95 19.17
N LYS A 649 -32.09 11.52 19.44
CA LYS A 649 -33.37 10.83 19.64
C LYS A 649 -34.54 11.76 19.36
N ALA A 650 -35.72 11.19 19.13
CA ALA A 650 -36.96 11.94 19.00
C ALA A 650 -38.11 11.26 19.76
N THR A 651 -39.02 12.09 20.26
CA THR A 651 -40.27 11.68 20.87
C THR A 651 -41.40 11.95 19.89
N PHE A 652 -42.25 10.95 19.68
CA PHE A 652 -43.38 11.01 18.77
C PHE A 652 -44.69 10.82 19.54
N ALA A 653 -45.76 11.47 19.10
CA ALA A 653 -47.12 11.26 19.60
C ALA A 653 -47.92 10.41 18.62
N GLY A 654 -48.63 9.42 19.16
CA GLY A 654 -49.67 8.69 18.44
C GLY A 654 -51.03 8.83 19.12
N VAL A 655 -51.96 8.01 18.68
CA VAL A 655 -53.34 7.97 19.19
C VAL A 655 -53.65 6.57 19.72
N LEU A 656 -54.46 6.47 20.78
CA LEU A 656 -54.94 5.16 21.22
C LEU A 656 -55.78 4.52 20.11
N SER A 657 -55.48 3.28 19.79
CA SER A 657 -56.19 2.50 18.78
C SER A 657 -56.17 1.01 19.13
N ASP A 658 -57.15 0.29 18.64
CA ASP A 658 -57.19 -1.16 18.73
C ASP A 658 -56.02 -1.80 17.96
N GLN A 659 -55.42 -2.85 18.52
CA GLN A 659 -54.24 -3.50 17.95
C GLN A 659 -54.52 -4.18 16.61
N GLN A 660 -55.72 -4.74 16.43
CA GLN A 660 -56.10 -5.38 15.17
C GLN A 660 -56.25 -4.33 14.08
N ALA A 661 -56.88 -3.19 14.39
CA ALA A 661 -57.00 -2.08 13.45
C ALA A 661 -55.63 -1.53 13.00
N ILE A 662 -54.65 -1.42 13.91
CA ILE A 662 -53.27 -1.05 13.57
C ILE A 662 -52.64 -2.12 12.69
N GLN A 663 -52.82 -3.40 13.02
CA GLN A 663 -52.26 -4.52 12.27
C GLN A 663 -52.78 -4.58 10.82
N ASP A 664 -54.06 -4.28 10.60
CA ASP A 664 -54.67 -4.24 9.27
C ASP A 664 -54.09 -3.11 8.43
N LYS A 665 -53.97 -1.90 8.99
CA LYS A 665 -53.31 -0.75 8.33
C LYS A 665 -51.83 -1.02 8.02
N LEU A 666 -51.11 -1.70 8.90
CA LEU A 666 -49.72 -2.12 8.64
C LEU A 666 -49.64 -3.10 7.45
N ASN A 667 -50.59 -4.03 7.37
CA ASN A 667 -50.67 -4.98 6.25
C ASN A 667 -51.00 -4.27 4.94
N GLU A 668 -51.94 -3.32 4.95
CA GLU A 668 -52.27 -2.48 3.79
C GLU A 668 -51.06 -1.67 3.32
N SER A 669 -50.37 -1.00 4.24
CA SER A 669 -49.17 -0.21 3.95
C SER A 669 -48.07 -1.06 3.31
N ARG A 670 -47.83 -2.25 3.88
CA ARG A 670 -46.88 -3.22 3.34
C ARG A 670 -47.30 -3.75 1.97
N HIS A 671 -48.58 -4.08 1.79
CA HIS A 671 -49.10 -4.60 0.54
C HIS A 671 -48.96 -3.56 -0.58
N HIS A 672 -49.38 -2.32 -0.34
CA HIS A 672 -49.27 -1.22 -1.29
C HIS A 672 -47.83 -1.00 -1.76
N ARG A 673 -46.84 -1.00 -0.85
CA ARG A 673 -45.44 -0.84 -1.26
C ARG A 673 -44.90 -2.02 -2.05
N ASN A 674 -45.25 -3.24 -1.66
CA ASN A 674 -44.77 -4.44 -2.34
C ASN A 674 -45.29 -4.58 -3.77
N THR A 675 -46.44 -3.96 -4.10
CA THR A 675 -47.06 -4.01 -5.42
C THR A 675 -46.69 -2.81 -6.30
N THR A 676 -46.34 -1.66 -5.72
CA THR A 676 -46.09 -0.41 -6.46
C THR A 676 -44.61 -0.03 -6.60
N GLN A 677 -43.71 -0.71 -5.88
CA GLN A 677 -42.29 -0.33 -5.84
C GLN A 677 -41.38 -1.56 -6.04
N PRO A 678 -40.19 -1.38 -6.64
CA PRO A 678 -39.25 -2.47 -6.85
C PRO A 678 -38.70 -3.01 -5.53
N LYS A 679 -38.51 -4.33 -5.48
CA LYS A 679 -37.77 -5.01 -4.39
C LYS A 679 -36.26 -4.94 -4.57
N ALA A 680 -35.79 -4.63 -5.78
CA ALA A 680 -34.38 -4.51 -6.09
C ALA A 680 -33.72 -3.33 -5.35
N ALA A 681 -32.40 -3.40 -5.18
CA ALA A 681 -31.62 -2.37 -4.50
C ALA A 681 -31.78 -1.02 -5.24
N SER A 682 -32.27 0.00 -4.53
CA SER A 682 -32.51 1.34 -5.07
C SER A 682 -32.27 2.40 -4.00
N ALA A 683 -32.06 3.65 -4.42
CA ALA A 683 -32.02 4.80 -3.52
C ALA A 683 -33.42 5.33 -3.16
N GLY A 684 -34.49 4.82 -3.77
CA GLY A 684 -35.84 5.39 -3.68
C GLY A 684 -36.24 6.12 -4.96
N CYS A 685 -37.19 7.04 -4.85
CA CYS A 685 -37.55 7.94 -5.96
C CYS A 685 -36.33 8.77 -6.36
N THR A 686 -35.96 8.71 -7.64
CA THR A 686 -34.75 9.32 -8.17
C THR A 686 -34.94 10.81 -8.40
N PHE A 687 -36.13 11.21 -8.83
CA PHE A 687 -36.49 12.57 -9.21
C PHE A 687 -37.67 13.08 -8.39
N LYS A 688 -37.65 14.40 -8.12
CA LYS A 688 -38.81 15.10 -7.58
C LYS A 688 -39.91 15.14 -8.64
N ASN A 689 -41.17 15.18 -8.20
CA ASN A 689 -42.28 15.38 -9.12
C ASN A 689 -42.23 16.79 -9.74
N PRO A 690 -42.19 16.91 -11.08
CA PRO A 690 -42.33 18.20 -11.74
C PRO A 690 -43.77 18.73 -11.60
N ALA A 691 -43.99 20.01 -11.91
CA ALA A 691 -45.31 20.63 -11.80
C ALA A 691 -46.36 20.05 -12.76
N VAL A 692 -45.92 19.39 -13.85
CA VAL A 692 -46.80 18.91 -14.93
C VAL A 692 -47.46 17.56 -14.65
N CYS A 693 -46.74 16.63 -14.03
CA CYS A 693 -47.22 15.30 -13.68
C CYS A 693 -46.22 14.62 -12.71
N GLY A 694 -46.54 13.42 -12.23
CA GLY A 694 -45.59 12.65 -11.42
C GLY A 694 -44.34 12.25 -12.22
N ALA A 695 -43.16 12.31 -11.61
CA ALA A 695 -41.91 11.97 -12.32
C ALA A 695 -41.90 10.52 -12.83
N GLY A 696 -42.49 9.58 -12.08
CA GLY A 696 -42.63 8.20 -12.52
C GLY A 696 -43.52 8.06 -13.75
N GLN A 697 -44.66 8.75 -13.77
CA GLN A 697 -45.57 8.78 -14.90
C GLN A 697 -44.86 9.36 -16.14
N LEU A 698 -44.14 10.46 -15.99
CA LEU A 698 -43.39 11.08 -17.08
C LEU A 698 -42.37 10.09 -17.70
N ILE A 699 -41.62 9.38 -16.86
CA ILE A 699 -40.59 8.43 -17.31
C ILE A 699 -41.24 7.20 -17.98
N ASP A 700 -42.36 6.73 -17.45
CA ASP A 700 -43.14 5.63 -18.04
C ASP A 700 -43.69 6.01 -19.42
N GLU A 701 -44.27 7.20 -19.57
CA GLU A 701 -44.81 7.72 -20.83
C GLU A 701 -43.72 7.99 -21.89
N MET A 702 -42.48 8.23 -21.46
CA MET A 702 -41.32 8.32 -22.35
C MET A 702 -40.77 6.95 -22.76
N GLY A 703 -41.36 5.85 -22.28
CA GLY A 703 -40.95 4.48 -22.61
C GLY A 703 -39.57 4.11 -22.07
N LEU A 704 -39.16 4.70 -20.93
CA LEU A 704 -37.81 4.53 -20.39
C LEU A 704 -37.66 3.36 -19.39
N LYS A 705 -38.74 2.66 -19.06
CA LYS A 705 -38.68 1.44 -18.24
C LYS A 705 -37.71 0.43 -18.87
N GLU A 706 -36.96 -0.27 -18.01
CA GLU A 706 -35.95 -1.27 -18.41
C GLU A 706 -34.77 -0.71 -19.23
N THR A 707 -34.69 0.61 -19.41
CA THR A 707 -33.50 1.25 -19.98
C THR A 707 -32.37 1.25 -18.95
N GLY A 708 -31.17 0.82 -19.36
CA GLY A 708 -30.02 0.72 -18.46
C GLY A 708 -28.73 1.33 -18.99
N VAL A 709 -27.80 1.50 -18.06
CA VAL A 709 -26.38 1.84 -18.26
C VAL A 709 -25.57 0.94 -17.34
N GLY A 710 -24.63 0.17 -17.88
CA GLY A 710 -23.89 -0.81 -17.10
C GLY A 710 -24.83 -1.81 -16.40
N LYS A 711 -24.86 -1.78 -15.06
CA LYS A 711 -25.78 -2.60 -14.24
C LYS A 711 -26.86 -1.78 -13.52
N ALA A 712 -26.97 -0.49 -13.80
CA ALA A 712 -28.07 0.35 -13.36
C ALA A 712 -29.19 0.35 -14.41
N GLU A 713 -30.45 0.30 -13.96
CA GLU A 713 -31.61 0.18 -14.83
C GLU A 713 -32.83 0.92 -14.27
N VAL A 714 -33.66 1.49 -15.12
CA VAL A 714 -34.98 2.02 -14.73
C VAL A 714 -35.92 0.84 -14.42
N SER A 715 -36.51 0.84 -13.23
CA SER A 715 -37.39 -0.23 -12.74
C SER A 715 -38.59 -0.46 -13.68
N PRO A 716 -38.91 -1.73 -14.03
CA PRO A 716 -40.13 -2.06 -14.76
C PRO A 716 -41.41 -1.81 -13.93
N GLU A 717 -41.31 -1.87 -12.60
CA GLU A 717 -42.42 -1.60 -11.70
C GLU A 717 -42.77 -0.11 -11.65
N HIS A 718 -41.78 0.79 -11.59
CA HIS A 718 -42.00 2.22 -11.43
C HIS A 718 -40.88 3.08 -12.03
N GLY A 719 -41.16 3.92 -13.04
CA GLY A 719 -40.15 4.68 -13.79
C GLY A 719 -39.29 5.65 -12.97
N ASN A 720 -39.77 6.13 -11.82
CA ASN A 720 -38.96 6.98 -10.93
C ASN A 720 -37.89 6.21 -10.11
N PHE A 721 -37.78 4.90 -10.22
CA PHE A 721 -36.80 4.12 -9.49
C PHE A 721 -35.70 3.64 -10.43
N ILE A 722 -34.45 3.97 -10.08
CA ILE A 722 -33.29 3.30 -10.66
C ILE A 722 -32.87 2.18 -9.72
N VAL A 723 -32.72 0.97 -10.27
CA VAL A 723 -32.35 -0.23 -9.55
C VAL A 723 -30.95 -0.70 -9.93
N ASN A 724 -30.23 -1.22 -8.95
CA ASN A 724 -28.97 -1.91 -9.13
C ASN A 724 -29.26 -3.41 -9.38
N ARG A 725 -29.01 -3.89 -10.61
CA ARG A 725 -29.16 -5.30 -10.99
C ARG A 725 -27.97 -6.18 -10.57
N GLY A 726 -27.03 -5.62 -9.82
CA GLY A 726 -25.86 -6.27 -9.27
C GLY A 726 -24.57 -5.67 -9.82
N LYS A 727 -23.69 -5.21 -8.93
CA LYS A 727 -22.39 -4.57 -9.24
C LYS A 727 -22.47 -3.29 -10.09
N ALA A 728 -23.58 -2.56 -10.06
CA ALA A 728 -23.62 -1.21 -10.65
C ALA A 728 -22.60 -0.29 -9.96
N SER A 729 -21.94 0.56 -10.76
CA SER A 729 -21.12 1.65 -10.24
C SER A 729 -21.99 2.88 -9.95
N ALA A 730 -21.47 3.86 -9.20
CA ALA A 730 -22.14 5.13 -9.04
C ALA A 730 -22.17 5.90 -10.37
N PHE A 731 -21.11 5.76 -11.16
CA PHE A 731 -21.04 6.27 -12.52
C PHE A 731 -22.21 5.78 -13.39
N ASP A 732 -22.51 4.47 -13.40
CA ASP A 732 -23.63 3.89 -14.15
C ASP A 732 -24.96 4.58 -13.82
N VAL A 733 -25.21 4.78 -12.52
CA VAL A 733 -26.44 5.39 -12.00
C VAL A 733 -26.52 6.85 -12.40
N LEU A 734 -25.43 7.61 -12.22
CA LEU A 734 -25.36 9.03 -12.56
C LEU A 734 -25.55 9.26 -14.06
N TRP A 735 -24.93 8.42 -14.89
CA TRP A 735 -25.08 8.50 -16.34
C TRP A 735 -26.51 8.20 -16.79
N LEU A 736 -27.16 7.21 -16.17
CA LEU A 736 -28.58 6.92 -16.43
C LEU A 736 -29.49 8.07 -15.99
N ILE A 737 -29.21 8.72 -14.85
CA ILE A 737 -29.92 9.92 -14.40
C ILE A 737 -29.84 11.03 -15.45
N GLU A 738 -28.64 11.34 -15.95
CA GLU A 738 -28.45 12.39 -16.95
C GLU A 738 -29.10 12.05 -18.29
N LYS A 739 -29.09 10.78 -18.71
CA LYS A 739 -29.82 10.31 -19.89
C LYS A 739 -31.33 10.53 -19.76
N ILE A 740 -31.91 10.23 -18.59
CA ILE A 740 -33.35 10.45 -18.33
C ILE A 740 -33.67 11.96 -18.35
N LYS A 741 -32.86 12.80 -17.70
CA LYS A 741 -33.04 14.26 -17.70
C LYS A 741 -32.98 14.84 -19.11
N ALA A 742 -31.99 14.41 -19.90
CA ALA A 742 -31.83 14.86 -21.28
C ALA A 742 -33.07 14.52 -22.11
N LYS A 743 -33.58 13.29 -22.01
CA LYS A 743 -34.79 12.86 -22.72
C LYS A 743 -36.04 13.60 -22.25
N ALA A 744 -36.21 13.83 -20.94
CA ALA A 744 -37.34 14.62 -20.41
C ALA A 744 -37.35 16.06 -20.95
N LYS A 745 -36.18 16.66 -21.08
CA LYS A 745 -36.02 18.00 -21.64
C LYS A 745 -36.29 18.02 -23.16
N GLU A 746 -35.78 17.03 -23.89
CA GLU A 746 -35.94 16.91 -25.34
C GLU A 746 -37.40 16.58 -25.74
N ASP A 747 -37.98 15.53 -25.17
CA ASP A 747 -39.27 14.99 -25.59
C ASP A 747 -40.47 15.77 -25.02
N ARG A 748 -40.28 16.45 -23.88
CA ARG A 748 -41.38 17.05 -23.09
C ARG A 748 -41.08 18.47 -22.59
N GLY A 749 -39.89 19.01 -22.81
CA GLY A 749 -39.52 20.34 -22.30
C GLY A 749 -39.43 20.43 -20.78
N VAL A 750 -39.40 19.29 -20.07
CA VAL A 750 -39.42 19.23 -18.60
C VAL A 750 -38.01 19.09 -18.05
N VAL A 751 -37.64 19.97 -17.13
CA VAL A 751 -36.38 19.85 -16.38
C VAL A 751 -36.62 19.03 -15.11
N LEU A 752 -36.13 17.80 -15.08
CA LEU A 752 -36.21 16.93 -13.91
C LEU A 752 -35.10 17.26 -12.89
N GLU A 753 -35.50 17.45 -11.63
CA GLU A 753 -34.59 17.62 -10.49
C GLU A 753 -34.37 16.30 -9.76
N THR A 754 -33.12 16.01 -9.41
CA THR A 754 -32.76 14.83 -8.61
C THR A 754 -33.24 14.99 -7.16
N GLU A 755 -33.89 13.95 -6.62
CA GLU A 755 -34.35 13.89 -5.21
C GLU A 755 -33.34 13.18 -4.31
N ILE A 756 -32.68 12.14 -4.82
CA ILE A 756 -31.64 11.41 -4.10
C ILE A 756 -30.44 12.31 -3.81
N GLN A 757 -29.81 12.10 -2.66
CA GLN A 757 -28.63 12.87 -2.25
C GLN A 757 -27.37 12.18 -2.79
N ILE A 758 -26.61 12.89 -3.62
CA ILE A 758 -25.36 12.40 -4.20
C ILE A 758 -24.20 12.87 -3.34
N LEU A 759 -23.41 11.94 -2.79
CA LEU A 759 -22.31 12.22 -1.87
C LEU A 759 -20.99 11.63 -2.37
N GLY A 760 -19.88 12.21 -1.91
CA GLY A 760 -18.55 11.68 -2.14
C GLY A 760 -17.85 12.28 -3.35
N GLU A 761 -16.73 11.66 -3.71
CA GLU A 761 -15.82 12.08 -4.77
C GLU A 761 -15.92 11.11 -5.96
N ASP A 762 -15.70 11.63 -7.18
CA ASP A 762 -15.69 10.80 -8.40
C ASP A 762 -14.50 9.83 -8.42
N GLU A 763 -13.36 10.32 -7.97
CA GLU A 763 -12.11 9.57 -7.87
C GLU A 763 -11.67 9.47 -6.41
N VAL A 764 -10.74 8.55 -6.16
CA VAL A 764 -10.15 8.36 -4.85
C VAL A 764 -9.03 9.38 -4.66
N VAL A 765 -9.31 10.48 -3.95
CA VAL A 765 -8.36 11.62 -3.88
C VAL A 765 -7.74 11.84 -2.49
N PHE A 766 -8.16 11.09 -1.46
CA PHE A 766 -7.77 11.36 -0.07
C PHE A 766 -6.42 10.76 0.37
#